data_AF-A0A3M1ZWZ2-F1
#
_entry.id   AF-A0A3M1ZWZ2-F1
#
_cell.length_a   1.000
_cell.length_b   1.000
_cell.length_c   1.000
_cell.angle_alpha   90.00
_cell.angle_beta   90.00
_cell.angle_gamma   90.00
#
_symmetry.space_group_name_H-M   'P 1'
#
loop_
_entity.id
_entity.type
_entity.pdbx_description
1 polymer ?
#
loop_
_entity_poly.entity_id
_entity_poly.type
_entity_poly.pdbx_seq_one_letter_code
_entity_poly.pdbx_strand_id
1 'polypeptide(L)'
;QAELAGQGFAAREIQVRRRVYVRYRGTDTALAVEADPLAGIPERFRREHRIRFGFALDRPIVVEAAEVEALGGEREPGQLQLAGGGSPTGWGSGRAYFGGRWTEVPVVGRQALGGRRLEGPAIVVDDTSTVVVEPGWMAESDGEGGLVLRRTTRRRARMPKDDRPDPVRLEIFNRRFMAVAEQMGETLRNTAQSVNIKERMDFSCAVFDEAGRLVANAPHIPVHLGSMTRSVEALIAKTGGRFEPGEAYAHNSPYHGGTHLPDITVVTPVFRPGETMPSFFVASRGHHADVGGVTPGSMPPGSRTVDEEGVWTDGLRILEGGRFCEGAVRNWLAGGAWPARNPDQNLGDLRAQLAANETGARELLRLCEEFGWPTVSAYMGHVRANAAACVRRLTARLRPGSFEVTTDRGVRIRVRVDVDPKRETIQVDFSGTSPQQSSNVNAPLAVTQAVVLYVLRTLLDDEIPLNAGCLDPVDLIVPSGSVLNPRPPAAVAAGNVETSQAVADALFGALGVLAGSQGTMNNFTFGDRDHQYYETIAGGAGAGPGFPGADAVQTHMTNTKITDPEVLEWRYPVRVERFAIRRGSGGGGRYRGGDGVVRRIRFLRRMSAAIVSDRRVRGAFGLAGGTPGACGRNAVERADGSVEELPGCAQVDMGPGDVFVIETPGGGGYGRPTEEHLDD
;
A
#
# COMPACT_ATOMS: atom_id res chain seq x y z
N GLN A 1 29.07 12.05 -31.07
CA GLN A 1 30.19 11.50 -31.87
C GLN A 1 31.34 12.48 -32.01
N ALA A 2 31.14 13.70 -32.55
CA ALA A 2 32.21 14.71 -32.66
C ALA A 2 32.86 15.05 -31.31
N GLU A 3 32.08 15.12 -30.24
CA GLU A 3 32.57 15.37 -28.87
C GLU A 3 33.50 14.26 -28.37
N LEU A 4 33.14 12.98 -28.54
CA LEU A 4 34.01 11.85 -28.21
C LEU A 4 35.27 11.78 -29.10
N ALA A 5 35.14 12.13 -30.38
CA ALA A 5 36.30 12.28 -31.25
C ALA A 5 37.25 13.39 -30.77
N GLY A 6 36.72 14.50 -30.25
CA GLY A 6 37.49 15.58 -29.62
C GLY A 6 38.20 15.14 -28.32
N GLN A 7 37.67 14.12 -27.63
CA GLN A 7 38.30 13.48 -26.48
C GLN A 7 39.34 12.41 -26.87
N GLY A 8 39.58 12.20 -28.18
CA GLY A 8 40.61 11.30 -28.68
C GLY A 8 40.15 9.88 -29.00
N PHE A 9 38.85 9.57 -28.95
CA PHE A 9 38.32 8.27 -29.35
C PHE A 9 38.23 8.16 -30.88
N ALA A 10 38.76 7.07 -31.44
CA ALA A 10 38.62 6.79 -32.87
C ALA A 10 37.15 6.51 -33.21
N ALA A 11 36.70 6.86 -34.42
CA ALA A 11 35.31 6.63 -34.83
C ALA A 11 34.83 5.17 -34.69
N ARG A 12 35.76 4.20 -34.82
CA ARG A 12 35.52 2.76 -34.62
C ARG A 12 35.31 2.35 -33.16
N GLU A 13 35.73 3.19 -32.21
CA GLU A 13 35.61 2.97 -30.76
C GLU A 13 34.33 3.60 -30.18
N ILE A 14 33.56 4.31 -31.02
CA ILE A 14 32.35 5.01 -30.59
C ILE A 14 31.11 4.17 -30.93
N GLN A 15 30.49 3.58 -29.91
CA GLN A 15 29.19 2.91 -30.04
C GLN A 15 28.06 3.93 -29.83
N VAL A 16 27.04 3.92 -30.69
CA VAL A 16 25.87 4.80 -30.54
C VAL A 16 24.63 3.95 -30.32
N ARG A 17 23.95 4.19 -29.20
CA ARG A 17 22.66 3.58 -28.86
C ARG A 17 21.57 4.64 -29.01
N ARG A 18 20.48 4.28 -29.69
CA ARG A 18 19.34 5.18 -29.93
C ARG A 18 18.08 4.60 -29.32
N ARG A 19 17.46 5.36 -28.44
CA ARG A 19 16.19 5.00 -27.79
C ARG A 19 15.17 6.09 -28.03
N VAL A 20 13.92 5.70 -28.09
CA VAL A 20 12.78 6.62 -28.05
C VAL A 20 11.91 6.27 -26.86
N TYR A 21 11.47 7.28 -26.14
CA TYR A 21 10.54 7.17 -25.04
C TYR A 21 9.14 7.32 -25.61
N VAL A 22 8.38 6.23 -25.59
CA VAL A 22 7.08 6.13 -26.24
C VAL A 22 6.00 5.88 -25.20
N ARG A 23 4.87 6.56 -25.34
CA ARG A 23 3.68 6.39 -24.49
C ARG A 23 2.41 6.37 -25.32
N TYR A 24 1.32 5.85 -24.77
CA TYR A 24 0.01 6.04 -25.38
C TYR A 24 -0.44 7.49 -25.19
N ARG A 25 -1.11 8.08 -26.19
CA ARG A 25 -1.68 9.42 -26.08
C ARG A 25 -2.60 9.49 -24.85
N GLY A 26 -2.40 10.50 -24.00
CA GLY A 26 -3.15 10.67 -22.74
C GLY A 26 -2.68 9.77 -21.59
N THR A 27 -1.45 9.26 -21.64
CA THR A 27 -0.78 8.60 -20.51
C THR A 27 0.51 9.33 -20.16
N ASP A 28 0.97 9.24 -18.91
CA ASP A 28 2.14 9.97 -18.41
C ASP A 28 3.41 9.10 -18.32
N THR A 29 3.30 7.80 -18.61
CA THR A 29 4.44 6.86 -18.49
C THR A 29 4.98 6.52 -19.88
N ALA A 30 6.19 6.95 -20.18
CA ALA A 30 6.89 6.53 -21.39
C ALA A 30 7.82 5.35 -21.14
N LEU A 31 7.81 4.41 -22.08
CA LEU A 31 8.74 3.29 -22.12
C LEU A 31 9.85 3.58 -23.13
N ALA A 32 11.10 3.36 -22.71
CA ALA A 32 12.23 3.37 -23.62
C ALA A 32 12.17 2.14 -24.54
N VAL A 33 12.15 2.36 -25.85
CA VAL A 33 12.30 1.30 -26.85
C VAL A 33 13.42 1.64 -27.81
N GLU A 34 14.08 0.62 -28.33
CA GLU A 34 15.10 0.78 -29.35
C GLU A 34 14.51 1.51 -30.57
N ALA A 35 15.20 2.55 -31.04
CA ALA A 35 14.73 3.39 -32.14
C ALA A 35 14.85 2.67 -33.49
N ASP A 36 15.89 1.85 -33.68
CA ASP A 36 16.22 1.25 -34.96
C ASP A 36 15.66 -0.19 -35.10
N PRO A 37 15.01 -0.55 -36.23
CA PRO A 37 14.46 0.34 -37.26
C PRO A 37 13.22 1.08 -36.75
N LEU A 38 13.04 2.34 -37.18
CA LEU A 38 11.92 3.21 -36.73
C LEU A 38 10.54 2.57 -36.96
N ALA A 39 10.37 1.82 -38.06
CA ALA A 39 9.11 1.18 -38.41
C ALA A 39 8.62 0.17 -37.34
N GLY A 40 9.53 -0.44 -36.57
CA GLY A 40 9.18 -1.44 -35.55
C GLY A 40 8.86 -0.85 -34.17
N ILE A 41 8.92 0.47 -34.00
CA ILE A 41 8.64 1.14 -32.71
C ILE A 41 7.26 0.73 -32.14
N PRO A 42 6.15 0.74 -32.90
CA PRO A 42 4.83 0.40 -32.35
C PRO A 42 4.75 -1.02 -31.78
N GLU A 43 5.35 -2.00 -32.45
CA GLU A 43 5.32 -3.41 -32.03
C GLU A 43 6.24 -3.65 -30.83
N ARG A 44 7.44 -3.07 -30.84
CA ARG A 44 8.35 -3.11 -29.68
C ARG A 44 7.69 -2.45 -28.47
N PHE A 45 7.10 -1.27 -28.63
CA PHE A 45 6.37 -0.59 -27.56
C PHE A 45 5.20 -1.43 -27.02
N ARG A 46 4.36 -2.00 -27.90
CA ARG A 46 3.25 -2.87 -27.45
C ARG A 46 3.74 -4.12 -26.73
N ARG A 47 4.87 -4.71 -27.16
CA ARG A 47 5.48 -5.86 -26.49
C ARG A 47 6.02 -5.47 -25.12
N GLU A 48 6.84 -4.42 -25.02
CA GLU A 48 7.34 -3.92 -23.73
C GLU A 48 6.20 -3.52 -22.81
N HIS A 49 5.13 -2.94 -23.36
CA HIS A 49 3.93 -2.62 -22.60
C HIS A 49 3.22 -3.87 -22.07
N ARG A 50 3.09 -4.95 -22.85
CA ARG A 50 2.54 -6.22 -22.34
C ARG A 50 3.44 -6.84 -21.26
N ILE A 51 4.76 -6.80 -21.44
CA ILE A 51 5.72 -7.31 -20.47
C ILE A 51 5.62 -6.54 -19.14
N ARG A 52 5.50 -5.22 -19.23
CA ARG A 52 5.49 -4.33 -18.05
C ARG A 52 4.13 -4.27 -17.37
N PHE A 53 3.05 -4.25 -18.15
CA PHE A 53 1.70 -3.94 -17.65
C PHE A 53 0.66 -5.06 -17.88
N GLY A 54 1.00 -6.16 -18.55
CA GLY A 54 0.09 -7.30 -18.78
C GLY A 54 -0.89 -7.14 -19.96
N PHE A 55 -1.00 -5.95 -20.56
CA PHE A 55 -1.91 -5.68 -21.69
C PHE A 55 -1.27 -4.71 -22.69
N ALA A 56 -1.94 -4.51 -23.84
CA ALA A 56 -1.65 -3.40 -24.77
C ALA A 56 -2.95 -2.62 -25.04
N LEU A 57 -2.83 -1.34 -25.36
CA LEU A 57 -3.97 -0.49 -25.68
C LEU A 57 -4.12 -0.33 -27.19
N ASP A 58 -5.36 -0.27 -27.64
CA ASP A 58 -5.69 0.16 -29.00
C ASP A 58 -5.83 1.69 -29.05
N ARG A 59 -4.70 2.38 -28.84
CA ARG A 59 -4.63 3.86 -28.84
C ARG A 59 -3.42 4.34 -29.67
N PRO A 60 -3.48 5.57 -30.22
CA PRO A 60 -2.32 6.20 -30.85
C PRO A 60 -1.16 6.31 -29.85
N ILE A 61 0.06 6.04 -30.33
CA ILE A 61 1.30 6.22 -29.58
C ILE A 61 1.92 7.58 -29.88
N VAL A 62 2.66 8.13 -28.92
CA VAL A 62 3.36 9.41 -29.01
C VAL A 62 4.80 9.19 -28.55
N VAL A 63 5.76 9.71 -29.32
CA VAL A 63 7.15 9.83 -28.89
C VAL A 63 7.26 11.06 -28.00
N GLU A 64 7.58 10.86 -26.73
CA GLU A 64 7.75 11.93 -25.75
C GLU A 64 9.17 12.50 -25.80
N ALA A 65 10.16 11.63 -25.90
CA ALA A 65 11.56 12.02 -25.98
C ALA A 65 12.35 11.05 -26.86
N ALA A 66 13.50 11.51 -27.35
CA ALA A 66 14.49 10.69 -28.01
C ALA A 66 15.81 10.82 -27.26
N GLU A 67 16.48 9.68 -27.03
CA GLU A 67 17.77 9.59 -26.37
C GLU A 67 18.79 9.01 -27.36
N VAL A 68 19.95 9.65 -27.42
CA VAL A 68 21.11 9.16 -28.17
C VAL A 68 22.28 9.11 -27.21
N GLU A 69 22.67 7.90 -26.84
CA GLU A 69 23.82 7.63 -25.99
C GLU A 69 25.00 7.26 -26.89
N ALA A 70 26.11 8.01 -26.79
CA ALA A 70 27.35 7.70 -27.47
C ALA A 70 28.40 7.31 -26.43
N LEU A 71 28.96 6.12 -26.57
CA LEU A 71 29.94 5.52 -25.66
C LEU A 71 31.29 5.49 -26.37
N GLY A 72 32.32 6.11 -25.80
CA GLY A 72 33.68 6.11 -26.34
C GLY A 72 34.55 5.08 -25.62
N GLY A 73 34.97 4.04 -26.33
CA GLY A 73 35.95 3.05 -25.89
C GLY A 73 35.54 2.24 -24.65
N GLU A 74 35.16 0.98 -24.85
CA GLU A 74 35.39 0.00 -23.79
C GLU A 74 36.91 -0.23 -23.74
N ARG A 75 37.58 0.30 -22.71
CA ARG A 75 38.86 -0.32 -22.32
C ARG A 75 38.47 -1.71 -21.83
N GLU A 76 38.70 -2.74 -22.63
CA GLU A 76 38.80 -4.06 -22.06
C GLU A 76 39.80 -3.95 -20.90
N PRO A 77 39.40 -4.27 -19.66
CA PRO A 77 40.33 -4.27 -18.56
C PRO A 77 41.51 -5.13 -19.01
N GLY A 78 42.72 -4.57 -18.99
CA GLY A 78 43.90 -5.32 -19.44
C GLY A 78 43.89 -6.66 -18.72
N GLN A 79 43.88 -7.76 -19.49
CA GLN A 79 43.83 -9.10 -18.91
C GLN A 79 44.96 -9.23 -17.89
N LEU A 80 44.60 -9.32 -16.62
CA LEU A 80 45.53 -9.64 -15.54
C LEU A 80 46.01 -11.07 -15.80
N GLN A 81 47.09 -11.21 -16.56
CA GLN A 81 47.79 -12.48 -16.69
C GLN A 81 48.36 -12.84 -15.32
N LEU A 82 47.60 -13.62 -14.56
CA LEU A 82 48.11 -14.30 -13.38
C LEU A 82 49.28 -15.17 -13.85
N ALA A 83 50.48 -14.87 -13.38
CA ALA A 83 51.69 -15.59 -13.74
C ALA A 83 51.49 -17.09 -13.49
N GLY A 84 51.33 -17.86 -14.56
CA GLY A 84 51.33 -19.32 -14.50
C GLY A 84 52.76 -19.78 -14.24
N GLY A 85 53.01 -20.43 -13.10
CA GLY A 85 54.29 -21.10 -12.90
C GLY A 85 54.79 -21.16 -11.46
N GLY A 86 54.06 -21.84 -10.60
CA GLY A 86 54.62 -22.39 -9.37
C GLY A 86 53.94 -23.74 -9.09
N SER A 87 54.72 -24.77 -8.79
CA SER A 87 54.17 -26.01 -8.23
C SER A 87 53.30 -25.66 -7.02
N PRO A 88 52.11 -26.27 -6.87
CA PRO A 88 51.18 -25.90 -5.81
C PRO A 88 51.86 -26.08 -4.45
N THR A 89 52.19 -24.99 -3.76
CA THR A 89 52.33 -25.04 -2.31
C THR A 89 50.94 -25.22 -1.76
N GLY A 90 50.49 -26.48 -1.69
CA GLY A 90 49.22 -26.83 -1.07
C GLY A 90 49.23 -26.35 0.38
N TRP A 91 48.17 -25.67 0.81
CA TRP A 91 47.96 -25.28 2.21
C TRP A 91 47.40 -26.45 3.03
N GLY A 92 47.57 -27.69 2.53
CA GLY A 92 47.17 -28.92 3.20
C GLY A 92 45.69 -29.28 3.06
N SER A 93 45.20 -30.04 4.03
CA SER A 93 43.78 -30.34 4.23
C SER A 93 43.27 -29.58 5.47
N GLY A 94 42.01 -29.18 5.43
CA GLY A 94 41.29 -28.58 6.54
C GLY A 94 40.00 -29.36 6.82
N ARG A 95 39.32 -29.03 7.91
CA ARG A 95 37.99 -29.58 8.21
C ARG A 95 36.92 -28.50 8.03
N ALA A 96 35.89 -28.82 7.27
CA ALA A 96 34.72 -27.96 7.07
C ALA A 96 33.43 -28.75 7.30
N TYR A 97 32.39 -28.08 7.80
CA TYR A 97 31.11 -28.72 8.13
C TYR A 97 30.10 -28.49 7.01
N PHE A 98 29.69 -29.58 6.33
CA PHE A 98 28.70 -29.52 5.26
C PHE A 98 27.62 -30.57 5.46
N GLY A 99 26.36 -30.18 5.25
CA GLY A 99 25.24 -31.14 5.21
C GLY A 99 25.07 -32.00 6.47
N GLY A 100 25.48 -31.49 7.64
CA GLY A 100 25.34 -32.19 8.93
C GLY A 100 26.56 -33.04 9.34
N ARG A 101 27.69 -32.95 8.64
CA ARG A 101 28.90 -33.69 8.97
C ARG A 101 30.17 -32.88 8.74
N TRP A 102 31.18 -33.14 9.57
CA TRP A 102 32.54 -32.67 9.31
C TRP A 102 33.13 -33.46 8.14
N THR A 103 33.72 -32.73 7.19
CA THR A 103 34.35 -33.28 5.98
C THR A 103 35.77 -32.73 5.91
N GLU A 104 36.75 -33.59 5.66
CA GLU A 104 38.08 -33.13 5.27
C GLU A 104 38.03 -32.56 3.86
N VAL A 105 38.61 -31.38 3.68
CA VAL A 105 38.59 -30.64 2.42
C VAL A 105 39.98 -30.15 2.06
N PRO A 106 40.35 -30.15 0.78
CA PRO A 106 41.59 -29.53 0.34
C PRO A 106 41.55 -28.02 0.58
N VAL A 107 42.65 -27.47 1.10
CA VAL A 107 42.88 -26.03 1.22
C VAL A 107 43.91 -25.64 0.17
N VAL A 108 43.48 -24.87 -0.82
CA VAL A 108 44.26 -24.54 -2.02
C VAL A 108 44.50 -23.04 -2.07
N GLY A 109 45.74 -22.62 -2.31
CA GLY A 109 46.02 -21.21 -2.59
C GLY A 109 45.41 -20.81 -3.93
N ARG A 110 44.79 -19.63 -4.03
CA ARG A 110 44.16 -19.15 -5.26
C ARG A 110 45.10 -19.14 -6.47
N GLN A 111 46.37 -18.77 -6.25
CA GLN A 111 47.39 -18.77 -7.30
C GLN A 111 47.68 -20.18 -7.85
N ALA A 112 47.50 -21.22 -7.04
CA ALA A 112 47.70 -22.61 -7.44
C ALA A 112 46.55 -23.18 -8.30
N LEU A 113 45.43 -22.47 -8.43
CA LEU A 113 44.36 -22.88 -9.35
C LEU A 113 44.83 -22.77 -10.80
N GLY A 114 45.56 -21.72 -11.19
CA GLY A 114 46.20 -21.62 -12.52
C GLY A 114 45.29 -21.97 -13.70
N GLY A 115 44.02 -21.56 -13.66
CA GLY A 115 43.00 -21.89 -14.68
C GLY A 115 42.39 -23.30 -14.59
N ARG A 116 42.76 -24.11 -13.58
CA ARG A 116 42.18 -25.42 -13.31
C ARG A 116 40.88 -25.30 -12.54
N ARG A 117 40.01 -26.29 -12.74
CA ARG A 117 38.75 -26.46 -12.02
C ARG A 117 38.99 -27.18 -10.69
N LEU A 118 38.42 -26.64 -9.63
CA LEU A 118 38.39 -27.24 -8.30
C LEU A 118 36.94 -27.54 -7.93
N GLU A 119 36.59 -28.83 -7.93
CA GLU A 119 35.28 -29.28 -7.45
C GLU A 119 35.21 -29.18 -5.93
N GLY A 120 34.09 -28.68 -5.41
CA GLY A 120 33.80 -28.67 -3.98
C GLY A 120 33.43 -30.06 -3.45
N PRO A 121 33.61 -30.34 -2.15
CA PRO A 121 33.94 -29.37 -1.11
C PRO A 121 35.43 -29.03 -1.04
N ALA A 122 35.78 -27.74 -1.06
CA ALA A 122 37.15 -27.24 -0.98
C ALA A 122 37.21 -25.84 -0.35
N ILE A 123 38.38 -25.42 0.11
CA ILE A 123 38.64 -24.05 0.57
C ILE A 123 39.73 -23.44 -0.32
N VAL A 124 39.46 -22.29 -0.90
CA VAL A 124 40.42 -21.49 -1.68
C VAL A 124 40.83 -20.29 -0.84
N VAL A 125 42.13 -20.11 -0.62
CA VAL A 125 42.68 -19.03 0.22
C VAL A 125 43.56 -18.12 -0.63
N ASP A 126 43.45 -16.82 -0.42
CA ASP A 126 44.43 -15.83 -0.87
C ASP A 126 44.77 -14.85 0.28
N ASP A 127 45.67 -13.90 0.02
CA ASP A 127 46.19 -12.98 1.05
C ASP A 127 45.10 -12.10 1.69
N THR A 128 43.90 -12.03 1.09
CA THR A 128 42.82 -11.13 1.51
C THR A 128 41.48 -11.84 1.73
N SER A 129 41.34 -13.10 1.34
CA SER A 129 40.07 -13.80 1.31
C SER A 129 40.20 -15.31 1.49
N THR A 130 39.10 -15.91 1.97
CA THR A 130 38.95 -17.36 2.08
C THR A 130 37.58 -17.72 1.50
N VAL A 131 37.59 -18.40 0.36
CA VAL A 131 36.39 -18.80 -0.40
C VAL A 131 36.11 -20.26 -0.14
N VAL A 132 34.92 -20.56 0.37
CA VAL A 132 34.47 -21.94 0.59
C VAL A 132 33.70 -22.40 -0.65
N VAL A 133 34.26 -23.39 -1.35
CA VAL A 133 33.61 -24.06 -2.49
C VAL A 133 32.77 -25.20 -1.93
N GLU A 134 31.47 -24.99 -1.81
CA GLU A 134 30.54 -25.99 -1.25
C GLU A 134 30.45 -27.27 -2.13
N PRO A 135 30.03 -28.43 -1.57
CA PRO A 135 29.69 -29.60 -2.37
C PRO A 135 28.72 -29.28 -3.52
N GLY A 136 29.04 -29.73 -4.72
CA GLY A 136 28.21 -29.51 -5.91
C GLY A 136 28.33 -28.12 -6.54
N TRP A 137 29.33 -27.37 -6.10
CA TRP A 137 29.88 -26.20 -6.77
C TRP A 137 31.30 -26.50 -7.25
N MET A 138 31.74 -25.76 -8.25
CA MET A 138 33.08 -25.80 -8.81
C MET A 138 33.61 -24.37 -8.88
N ALA A 139 34.90 -24.22 -8.56
CA ALA A 139 35.63 -22.97 -8.70
C ALA A 139 36.61 -23.07 -9.86
N GLU A 140 36.65 -22.05 -10.70
CA GLU A 140 37.58 -21.91 -11.82
C GLU A 140 38.05 -20.46 -11.90
N SER A 141 39.32 -20.23 -12.23
CA SER A 141 39.76 -18.89 -12.55
C SER A 141 39.34 -18.54 -13.97
N ASP A 142 38.75 -17.36 -14.17
CA ASP A 142 38.33 -16.89 -15.52
C ASP A 142 39.50 -16.40 -16.40
N GLY A 143 40.73 -16.43 -15.88
CA GLY A 143 41.90 -15.94 -16.60
C GLY A 143 42.08 -14.42 -16.56
N GLU A 144 41.11 -13.67 -16.02
CA GLU A 144 41.15 -12.21 -15.86
C GLU A 144 41.38 -11.79 -14.40
N GLY A 145 41.75 -12.76 -13.56
CA GLY A 145 41.95 -12.56 -12.13
C GLY A 145 40.72 -12.85 -11.29
N GLY A 146 39.56 -13.11 -11.88
CA GLY A 146 38.35 -13.53 -11.17
C GLY A 146 38.37 -15.02 -10.80
N LEU A 147 37.57 -15.34 -9.78
CA LEU A 147 37.27 -16.71 -9.37
C LEU A 147 35.78 -16.95 -9.59
N VAL A 148 35.44 -17.75 -10.59
CA VAL A 148 34.06 -18.04 -10.96
C VAL A 148 33.59 -19.30 -10.23
N LEU A 149 32.57 -19.13 -9.39
CA LEU A 149 31.87 -20.24 -8.76
C LEU A 149 30.69 -20.66 -9.63
N ARG A 150 30.76 -21.86 -10.19
CA ARG A 150 29.67 -22.46 -10.96
C ARG A 150 29.06 -23.60 -10.19
N ARG A 151 27.75 -23.58 -10.04
CA ARG A 151 27.02 -24.70 -9.47
C ARG A 151 26.96 -25.83 -10.51
N THR A 152 27.67 -26.93 -10.27
CA THR A 152 27.76 -28.10 -11.18
C THR A 152 26.63 -29.09 -10.98
N THR A 153 25.98 -29.08 -9.81
CA THR A 153 24.79 -29.88 -9.53
C THR A 153 23.59 -28.96 -9.38
N ARG A 154 22.41 -29.28 -9.92
CA ARG A 154 21.21 -28.49 -9.60
C ARG A 154 20.93 -28.60 -8.10
N ARG A 155 20.78 -27.47 -7.38
CA ARG A 155 20.34 -27.53 -5.98
C ARG A 155 18.91 -28.02 -6.04
N ARG A 156 18.69 -29.31 -5.84
CA ARG A 156 17.40 -29.72 -5.30
C ARG A 156 17.36 -29.05 -3.95
N ALA A 157 16.54 -28.01 -3.79
CA ALA A 157 16.15 -27.58 -2.46
C ALA A 157 15.77 -28.88 -1.74
N ARG A 158 16.55 -29.26 -0.71
CA ARG A 158 16.18 -30.39 0.13
C ARG A 158 14.86 -29.96 0.75
N MET A 159 13.77 -30.42 0.14
CA MET A 159 12.46 -30.32 0.75
C MET A 159 12.54 -31.23 1.96
N PRO A 160 12.34 -30.71 3.18
CA PRO A 160 11.96 -31.56 4.28
C PRO A 160 10.77 -32.37 3.78
N LYS A 161 10.78 -33.69 4.04
CA LYS A 161 9.58 -34.51 3.82
C LYS A 161 8.45 -34.14 4.79
N ASP A 162 8.74 -33.27 5.76
CA ASP A 162 7.87 -32.91 6.86
C ASP A 162 7.31 -31.49 6.62
N ASP A 163 5.99 -31.37 6.69
CA ASP A 163 5.21 -30.15 6.46
C ASP A 163 5.21 -29.22 7.69
N ARG A 164 6.27 -29.31 8.51
CA ARG A 164 6.39 -28.50 9.73
C ARG A 164 7.00 -27.14 9.41
N PRO A 165 6.51 -26.07 10.05
CA PRO A 165 7.08 -24.74 9.88
C PRO A 165 8.50 -24.70 10.43
N ASP A 166 9.46 -24.41 9.56
CA ASP A 166 10.84 -24.06 9.92
C ASP A 166 10.89 -22.53 10.16
N PRO A 167 11.29 -22.04 11.34
CA PRO A 167 11.31 -20.60 11.65
C PRO A 167 12.11 -19.75 10.67
N VAL A 168 13.22 -20.27 10.14
CA VAL A 168 14.05 -19.56 9.16
C VAL A 168 13.32 -19.47 7.82
N ARG A 169 12.72 -20.59 7.37
CA ARG A 169 11.94 -20.59 6.13
C ARG A 169 10.67 -19.76 6.24
N LEU A 170 10.04 -19.76 7.41
CA LEU A 170 8.85 -18.97 7.67
C LEU A 170 9.14 -17.49 7.44
N GLU A 171 10.25 -17.00 7.99
CA GLU A 171 10.67 -15.62 7.79
C GLU A 171 11.08 -15.32 6.34
N ILE A 172 11.77 -16.26 5.67
CA ILE A 172 12.09 -16.12 4.24
C ILE A 172 10.81 -15.99 3.41
N PHE A 173 9.84 -16.90 3.57
CA PHE A 173 8.59 -16.87 2.81
C PHE A 173 7.75 -15.65 3.15
N ASN A 174 7.68 -15.26 4.42
CA ASN A 174 7.06 -14.01 4.87
C ASN A 174 7.61 -12.81 4.08
N ARG A 175 8.94 -12.62 4.07
CA ARG A 175 9.58 -11.52 3.32
C ARG A 175 9.38 -11.64 1.81
N ARG A 176 9.35 -12.85 1.25
CA ARG A 176 9.07 -13.06 -0.18
C ARG A 176 7.64 -12.65 -0.55
N PHE A 177 6.63 -13.04 0.23
CA PHE A 177 5.24 -12.65 -0.05
C PHE A 177 5.03 -11.13 0.13
N MET A 178 5.66 -10.53 1.14
CA MET A 178 5.65 -9.08 1.32
C MET A 178 6.34 -8.36 0.15
N ALA A 179 7.49 -8.85 -0.31
CA ALA A 179 8.19 -8.29 -1.45
C ALA A 179 7.35 -8.33 -2.74
N VAL A 180 6.55 -9.39 -2.94
CA VAL A 180 5.59 -9.43 -4.06
C VAL A 180 4.59 -8.28 -3.95
N ALA A 181 3.96 -8.11 -2.79
CA ALA A 181 2.98 -7.04 -2.58
C ALA A 181 3.60 -5.62 -2.74
N GLU A 182 4.83 -5.42 -2.28
CA GLU A 182 5.57 -4.16 -2.44
C GLU A 182 5.92 -3.89 -3.91
N GLN A 183 6.35 -4.91 -4.66
CA GLN A 183 6.62 -4.79 -6.10
C GLN A 183 5.35 -4.46 -6.90
N MET A 184 4.21 -5.03 -6.53
CA MET A 184 2.91 -4.64 -7.08
C MET A 184 2.65 -3.15 -6.82
N GLY A 185 2.86 -2.69 -5.59
CA GLY A 185 2.66 -1.30 -5.20
C GLY A 185 3.56 -0.31 -5.95
N GLU A 186 4.83 -0.68 -6.17
CA GLU A 186 5.76 0.12 -6.97
C GLU A 186 5.33 0.20 -8.44
N THR A 187 4.84 -0.90 -9.00
CA THR A 187 4.24 -0.89 -10.34
C THR A 187 3.01 0.00 -10.37
N LEU A 188 2.10 -0.10 -9.39
CA LEU A 188 0.89 0.73 -9.34
C LEU A 188 1.24 2.22 -9.31
N ARG A 189 2.12 2.62 -8.39
CA ARG A 189 2.56 4.01 -8.24
C ARG A 189 3.15 4.58 -9.52
N ASN A 190 4.02 3.83 -10.19
CA ASN A 190 4.72 4.31 -11.38
C ASN A 190 3.83 4.45 -12.61
N THR A 191 2.67 3.80 -12.59
CA THR A 191 1.84 3.61 -13.80
C THR A 191 0.48 4.29 -13.71
N ALA A 192 0.06 4.66 -12.50
CA ALA A 192 -1.15 5.43 -12.25
C ALA A 192 -1.09 6.85 -12.83
N GLN A 193 -2.27 7.42 -13.08
CA GLN A 193 -2.42 8.76 -13.67
C GLN A 193 -2.90 9.80 -12.64
N SER A 194 -3.69 9.38 -11.66
CA SER A 194 -4.20 10.27 -10.63
C SER A 194 -3.15 10.66 -9.61
N VAL A 195 -3.28 11.88 -9.10
CA VAL A 195 -2.47 12.41 -8.00
C VAL A 195 -2.66 11.56 -6.73
N ASN A 196 -3.88 11.06 -6.50
CA ASN A 196 -4.23 10.18 -5.38
C ASN A 196 -3.35 8.93 -5.29
N ILE A 197 -3.24 8.19 -6.38
CA ILE A 197 -2.46 6.94 -6.37
C ILE A 197 -0.96 7.25 -6.51
N LYS A 198 -0.59 8.13 -7.44
CA LYS A 198 0.82 8.37 -7.80
C LYS A 198 1.59 9.15 -6.74
N GLU A 199 1.05 10.29 -6.29
CA GLU A 199 1.74 11.21 -5.39
C GLU A 199 1.42 10.90 -3.93
N ARG A 200 0.12 10.73 -3.63
CA ARG A 200 -0.36 10.55 -2.26
C ARG A 200 -0.23 9.11 -1.74
N MET A 201 0.03 8.16 -2.63
CA MET A 201 0.13 6.72 -2.32
C MET A 201 -1.13 6.15 -1.67
N ASP A 202 -2.31 6.61 -2.10
CA ASP A 202 -3.60 6.14 -1.59
C ASP A 202 -4.04 4.84 -2.31
N PHE A 203 -3.28 3.77 -2.05
CA PHE A 203 -3.51 2.45 -2.61
C PHE A 203 -2.94 1.34 -1.72
N SER A 204 -3.38 0.10 -1.89
CA SER A 204 -2.77 -1.10 -1.31
C SER A 204 -2.70 -2.24 -2.31
N CYS A 205 -1.72 -3.12 -2.15
CA CYS A 205 -1.55 -4.33 -2.95
C CYS A 205 -1.41 -5.54 -2.03
N ALA A 206 -2.07 -6.64 -2.39
CA ALA A 206 -2.17 -7.80 -1.54
C ALA A 206 -2.16 -9.12 -2.32
N VAL A 207 -1.63 -10.15 -1.65
CA VAL A 207 -1.57 -11.54 -2.10
C VAL A 207 -2.50 -12.39 -1.24
N PHE A 208 -3.25 -13.28 -1.89
CA PHE A 208 -4.21 -14.18 -1.28
C PHE A 208 -3.93 -15.62 -1.70
N ASP A 209 -4.25 -16.56 -0.82
CA ASP A 209 -4.15 -17.98 -1.11
C ASP A 209 -5.31 -18.49 -2.01
N GLU A 210 -5.34 -19.78 -2.28
CA GLU A 210 -6.34 -20.42 -3.15
C GLU A 210 -7.79 -20.25 -2.64
N ALA A 211 -7.98 -19.98 -1.35
CA ALA A 211 -9.27 -19.76 -0.73
C ALA A 211 -9.65 -18.27 -0.65
N GLY A 212 -8.81 -17.37 -1.20
CA GLY A 212 -9.02 -15.93 -1.12
C GLY A 212 -8.69 -15.32 0.23
N ARG A 213 -7.94 -16.02 1.11
CA ARG A 213 -7.53 -15.50 2.41
C ARG A 213 -6.25 -14.69 2.27
N LEU A 214 -6.21 -13.52 2.89
CA LEU A 214 -5.05 -12.63 2.85
C LEU A 214 -3.81 -13.32 3.42
N VAL A 215 -2.71 -13.30 2.65
CA VAL A 215 -1.39 -13.83 3.02
C VAL A 215 -0.42 -12.69 3.34
N ALA A 216 -0.36 -11.68 2.48
CA ALA A 216 0.52 -10.53 2.62
C ALA A 216 -0.12 -9.27 2.02
N ASN A 217 0.13 -8.11 2.62
CA ASN A 217 -0.34 -6.80 2.16
C ASN A 217 0.76 -5.76 2.38
N ALA A 218 1.11 -4.98 1.36
CA ALA A 218 2.03 -3.87 1.50
C ALA A 218 1.40 -2.77 2.40
N PRO A 219 2.07 -2.33 3.47
CA PRO A 219 1.48 -1.51 4.53
C PRO A 219 1.38 -0.03 4.10
N HIS A 220 0.50 0.26 3.14
CA HIS A 220 0.27 1.62 2.67
C HIS A 220 -0.86 2.28 3.46
N ILE A 221 -2.10 1.77 3.35
CA ILE A 221 -3.29 2.35 3.98
C ILE A 221 -3.95 1.34 4.93
N PRO A 222 -4.03 1.61 6.25
CA PRO A 222 -4.54 0.64 7.21
C PRO A 222 -5.96 0.15 6.98
N VAL A 223 -6.86 0.97 6.43
CA VAL A 223 -8.26 0.54 6.21
C VAL A 223 -8.42 -0.49 5.09
N HIS A 224 -7.41 -0.61 4.22
CA HIS A 224 -7.37 -1.68 3.21
C HIS A 224 -7.05 -3.05 3.83
N LEU A 225 -6.49 -3.07 5.06
CA LEU A 225 -6.20 -4.30 5.80
C LEU A 225 -7.52 -4.97 6.19
N GLY A 226 -7.70 -6.24 5.79
CA GLY A 226 -8.91 -7.00 6.09
C GLY A 226 -10.11 -6.68 5.19
N SER A 227 -10.31 -5.43 4.75
CA SER A 227 -11.42 -5.09 3.85
C SER A 227 -11.23 -5.67 2.44
N MET A 228 -10.00 -5.72 1.92
CA MET A 228 -9.72 -6.39 0.63
C MET A 228 -10.02 -7.90 0.66
N THR A 229 -9.81 -8.57 1.80
CA THR A 229 -10.20 -9.99 1.98
C THR A 229 -11.68 -10.19 1.71
N ARG A 230 -12.53 -9.32 2.25
CA ARG A 230 -13.99 -9.40 2.05
C ARG A 230 -14.38 -9.17 0.60
N SER A 231 -13.70 -8.27 -0.12
CA SER A 231 -13.93 -8.08 -1.56
C SER A 231 -13.58 -9.32 -2.38
N VAL A 232 -12.46 -10.00 -2.07
CA VAL A 232 -12.07 -11.25 -2.74
C VAL A 232 -13.06 -12.37 -2.43
N GLU A 233 -13.42 -12.55 -1.15
CA GLU A 233 -14.42 -13.55 -0.73
C GLU A 233 -15.78 -13.32 -1.40
N ALA A 234 -16.26 -12.07 -1.46
CA ALA A 234 -17.51 -11.72 -2.11
C ALA A 234 -17.47 -12.04 -3.61
N LEU A 235 -16.35 -11.78 -4.28
CA LEU A 235 -16.18 -12.11 -5.69
C LEU A 235 -16.15 -13.64 -5.92
N ILE A 236 -15.44 -14.39 -5.09
CA ILE A 236 -15.41 -15.86 -5.14
C ILE A 236 -16.83 -16.42 -4.96
N ALA A 237 -17.57 -15.92 -3.97
CA ALA A 237 -18.95 -16.33 -3.73
C ALA A 237 -19.86 -16.01 -4.93
N LYS A 238 -19.75 -14.80 -5.48
CA LYS A 238 -20.56 -14.33 -6.62
C LYS A 238 -20.31 -15.15 -7.90
N THR A 239 -19.06 -15.51 -8.16
CA THR A 239 -18.66 -16.31 -9.33
C THR A 239 -18.85 -17.82 -9.12
N GLY A 240 -19.15 -18.25 -7.89
CA GLY A 240 -19.16 -19.66 -7.51
C GLY A 240 -17.78 -20.32 -7.62
N GLY A 241 -16.71 -19.52 -7.45
CA GLY A 241 -15.32 -19.95 -7.59
C GLY A 241 -14.88 -20.26 -9.03
N ARG A 242 -15.70 -19.94 -10.04
CA ARG A 242 -15.40 -20.18 -11.46
C ARG A 242 -14.84 -18.93 -12.10
N PHE A 243 -13.60 -19.05 -12.56
CA PHE A 243 -12.83 -17.99 -13.21
C PHE A 243 -12.10 -18.57 -14.42
N GLU A 244 -11.76 -17.73 -15.38
CA GLU A 244 -10.93 -18.09 -16.52
C GLU A 244 -9.55 -17.38 -16.47
N PRO A 245 -8.47 -18.01 -16.96
CA PRO A 245 -7.18 -17.36 -17.10
C PRO A 245 -7.26 -16.07 -17.93
N GLY A 246 -6.64 -15.01 -17.44
CA GLY A 246 -6.65 -13.70 -18.12
C GLY A 246 -7.92 -12.86 -17.86
N GLU A 247 -8.72 -13.23 -16.86
CA GLU A 247 -9.79 -12.39 -16.33
C GLU A 247 -9.34 -11.53 -15.14
N ALA A 248 -10.02 -10.40 -14.94
CA ALA A 248 -9.89 -9.56 -13.74
C ALA A 248 -11.18 -8.76 -13.51
N TYR A 249 -11.45 -8.43 -12.25
CA TYR A 249 -12.72 -7.84 -11.84
C TYR A 249 -12.51 -6.61 -10.97
N ALA A 250 -13.27 -5.55 -11.24
CA ALA A 250 -13.39 -4.38 -10.38
C ALA A 250 -14.53 -4.56 -9.36
N HIS A 251 -14.29 -4.14 -8.13
CA HIS A 251 -15.24 -4.21 -7.02
C HIS A 251 -15.04 -3.01 -6.08
N ASN A 252 -16.10 -2.26 -5.80
CA ASN A 252 -16.13 -1.18 -4.80
C ASN A 252 -17.44 -1.14 -4.01
N SER A 253 -18.25 -2.21 -4.06
CA SER A 253 -19.49 -2.33 -3.30
C SER A 253 -19.22 -2.25 -1.79
N PRO A 254 -19.67 -1.21 -1.07
CA PRO A 254 -19.39 -1.09 0.37
C PRO A 254 -20.05 -2.22 1.17
N TYR A 255 -21.17 -2.74 0.70
CA TYR A 255 -21.91 -3.82 1.36
C TYR A 255 -21.26 -5.21 1.19
N HIS A 256 -20.22 -5.32 0.36
CA HIS A 256 -19.59 -6.58 -0.01
C HIS A 256 -18.05 -6.52 0.06
N GLY A 257 -17.48 -5.68 0.93
CA GLY A 257 -16.04 -5.60 1.18
C GLY A 257 -15.37 -4.28 0.77
N GLY A 258 -16.08 -3.42 0.04
CA GLY A 258 -15.67 -2.04 -0.19
C GLY A 258 -15.64 -1.20 1.10
N THR A 259 -14.80 -0.16 1.11
CA THR A 259 -14.62 0.79 2.22
C THR A 259 -15.47 2.04 2.01
N HIS A 260 -15.34 2.63 0.83
CA HIS A 260 -16.21 3.64 0.24
C HIS A 260 -16.06 3.53 -1.29
N LEU A 261 -16.83 4.32 -2.04
CA LEU A 261 -16.97 4.12 -3.49
C LEU A 261 -15.71 4.46 -4.29
N PRO A 262 -14.93 5.51 -3.94
CA PRO A 262 -13.66 5.80 -4.60
C PRO A 262 -12.62 4.68 -4.55
N ASP A 263 -12.66 3.84 -3.52
CA ASP A 263 -11.71 2.75 -3.34
C ASP A 263 -12.12 1.54 -4.20
N ILE A 264 -11.60 1.48 -5.42
CA ILE A 264 -11.86 0.36 -6.33
C ILE A 264 -10.83 -0.73 -6.12
N THR A 265 -11.30 -1.94 -5.81
CA THR A 265 -10.47 -3.16 -5.74
C THR A 265 -10.48 -3.88 -7.07
N VAL A 266 -9.32 -4.10 -7.67
CA VAL A 266 -9.14 -4.98 -8.82
C VAL A 266 -8.60 -6.32 -8.35
N VAL A 267 -9.36 -7.39 -8.58
CA VAL A 267 -9.00 -8.77 -8.20
C VAL A 267 -8.67 -9.57 -9.46
N THR A 268 -7.51 -10.24 -9.45
CA THR A 268 -7.05 -11.09 -10.55
C THR A 268 -6.80 -12.51 -10.03
N PRO A 269 -7.57 -13.51 -10.50
CA PRO A 269 -7.28 -14.93 -10.25
C PRO A 269 -6.00 -15.34 -10.99
N VAL A 270 -5.11 -16.06 -10.30
CA VAL A 270 -3.82 -16.51 -10.85
C VAL A 270 -3.84 -18.03 -11.02
N PHE A 271 -3.51 -18.49 -12.22
CA PHE A 271 -3.52 -19.90 -12.59
C PHE A 271 -2.11 -20.41 -12.80
N ARG A 272 -1.79 -21.59 -12.24
CA ARG A 272 -0.60 -22.32 -12.65
C ARG A 272 -0.85 -23.01 -14.00
N PRO A 273 0.19 -23.27 -14.80
CA PRO A 273 0.03 -23.92 -16.10
C PRO A 273 -0.74 -25.25 -16.01
N GLY A 274 -1.83 -25.37 -16.78
CA GLY A 274 -2.66 -26.57 -16.85
C GLY A 274 -3.71 -26.73 -15.74
N GLU A 275 -3.79 -25.80 -14.79
CA GLU A 275 -4.83 -25.81 -13.75
C GLU A 275 -6.12 -25.15 -14.24
N THR A 276 -7.27 -25.69 -13.81
CA THR A 276 -8.61 -25.15 -14.11
C THR A 276 -9.17 -24.29 -13.00
N MET A 277 -8.52 -24.29 -11.83
CA MET A 277 -8.90 -23.48 -10.67
C MET A 277 -7.78 -22.47 -10.35
N PRO A 278 -8.12 -21.27 -9.87
CA PRO A 278 -7.12 -20.32 -9.39
C PRO A 278 -6.27 -20.97 -8.29
N SER A 279 -4.95 -20.85 -8.42
CA SER A 279 -4.00 -21.25 -7.37
C SER A 279 -3.77 -20.13 -6.36
N PHE A 280 -4.02 -18.88 -6.76
CA PHE A 280 -3.89 -17.68 -5.93
C PHE A 280 -4.88 -16.61 -6.39
N PHE A 281 -5.01 -15.57 -5.59
CA PHE A 281 -5.52 -14.28 -6.05
C PHE A 281 -4.51 -13.19 -5.71
N VAL A 282 -4.43 -12.20 -6.58
CA VAL A 282 -3.75 -10.94 -6.31
C VAL A 282 -4.76 -9.82 -6.44
N ALA A 283 -4.66 -8.82 -5.58
CA ALA A 283 -5.53 -7.66 -5.68
C ALA A 283 -4.79 -6.37 -5.38
N SER A 284 -5.24 -5.32 -6.05
CA SER A 284 -4.83 -3.95 -5.79
C SER A 284 -6.07 -3.10 -5.55
N ARG A 285 -6.02 -2.22 -4.55
CA ARG A 285 -7.06 -1.25 -4.27
C ARG A 285 -6.46 0.13 -4.42
N GLY A 286 -7.09 0.99 -5.21
CA GLY A 286 -6.64 2.37 -5.42
C GLY A 286 -7.80 3.33 -5.19
N HIS A 287 -7.51 4.48 -4.61
CA HIS A 287 -8.47 5.56 -4.46
C HIS A 287 -8.57 6.37 -5.76
N HIS A 288 -9.70 6.23 -6.46
CA HIS A 288 -9.98 7.01 -7.65
C HIS A 288 -10.50 8.40 -7.27
N ALA A 289 -9.97 9.45 -7.90
CA ALA A 289 -10.30 10.83 -7.53
C ALA A 289 -11.79 11.16 -7.64
N ASP A 290 -12.51 10.56 -8.59
CA ASP A 290 -13.96 10.75 -8.77
C ASP A 290 -14.55 9.51 -9.47
N VAL A 291 -15.62 8.95 -8.93
CA VAL A 291 -16.43 7.87 -9.51
C VAL A 291 -17.89 8.31 -9.69
N GLY A 292 -18.11 9.62 -9.78
CA GLY A 292 -19.44 10.23 -9.88
C GLY A 292 -19.96 10.72 -8.53
N GLY A 293 -21.28 10.83 -8.41
CA GLY A 293 -21.95 11.36 -7.21
C GLY A 293 -22.18 12.87 -7.26
N VAL A 294 -22.94 13.38 -6.29
CA VAL A 294 -23.48 14.76 -6.31
C VAL A 294 -22.41 15.84 -6.18
N THR A 295 -21.23 15.51 -5.63
CA THR A 295 -20.09 16.43 -5.50
C THR A 295 -18.85 15.90 -6.23
N PRO A 296 -17.99 16.78 -6.77
CA PRO A 296 -16.65 16.39 -7.24
C PRO A 296 -15.85 15.72 -6.11
N GLY A 297 -15.16 14.64 -6.41
CA GLY A 297 -14.37 13.91 -5.41
C GLY A 297 -15.09 12.71 -4.80
N SER A 298 -16.38 12.50 -5.12
CA SER A 298 -17.21 11.39 -4.62
C SER A 298 -17.27 11.29 -3.08
N MET A 299 -17.10 12.42 -2.38
CA MET A 299 -17.20 12.55 -0.92
C MET A 299 -18.27 13.59 -0.52
N PRO A 300 -19.53 13.43 -0.94
CA PRO A 300 -20.57 14.41 -0.66
C PRO A 300 -20.86 14.52 0.84
N PRO A 301 -20.73 15.70 1.46
CA PRO A 301 -20.89 15.86 2.91
C PRO A 301 -22.33 15.61 3.38
N GLY A 302 -23.30 15.80 2.50
CA GLY A 302 -24.73 15.68 2.76
C GLY A 302 -25.40 14.40 2.23
N SER A 303 -24.64 13.40 1.73
CA SER A 303 -25.28 12.20 1.19
C SER A 303 -26.06 11.42 2.25
N ARG A 304 -27.19 10.87 1.80
CA ARG A 304 -28.15 10.07 2.56
C ARG A 304 -28.26 8.66 2.01
N THR A 305 -28.11 8.50 0.69
CA THR A 305 -28.06 7.20 0.02
C THR A 305 -26.74 7.01 -0.71
N VAL A 306 -26.34 5.75 -0.88
CA VAL A 306 -25.11 5.39 -1.58
C VAL A 306 -25.09 5.87 -3.03
N ASP A 307 -26.25 6.00 -3.68
CA ASP A 307 -26.34 6.42 -5.09
C ASP A 307 -25.98 7.90 -5.28
N GLU A 308 -26.04 8.71 -4.22
CA GLU A 308 -25.56 10.10 -4.22
C GLU A 308 -24.03 10.20 -4.18
N GLU A 309 -23.34 9.11 -3.84
CA GLU A 309 -21.88 9.05 -3.63
C GLU A 309 -21.10 8.63 -4.88
N GLY A 310 -21.75 7.97 -5.85
CA GLY A 310 -21.15 7.59 -7.12
C GLY A 310 -21.56 6.21 -7.61
N VAL A 311 -20.88 5.72 -8.65
CA VAL A 311 -21.12 4.38 -9.19
C VAL A 311 -20.42 3.31 -8.36
N TRP A 312 -21.07 2.17 -8.23
CA TRP A 312 -20.49 1.02 -7.55
C TRP A 312 -20.79 -0.29 -8.26
N THR A 313 -19.98 -1.30 -7.98
CA THR A 313 -20.10 -2.65 -8.51
C THR A 313 -19.58 -3.66 -7.50
N ASP A 314 -20.23 -4.81 -7.44
CA ASP A 314 -19.86 -5.97 -6.64
C ASP A 314 -19.06 -7.02 -7.44
N GLY A 315 -18.62 -6.69 -8.66
CA GLY A 315 -17.73 -7.55 -9.47
C GLY A 315 -17.92 -7.35 -10.97
N LEU A 316 -17.54 -6.17 -11.48
CA LEU A 316 -17.54 -5.88 -12.91
C LEU A 316 -16.30 -6.52 -13.55
N ARG A 317 -16.48 -7.36 -14.58
CA ARG A 317 -15.34 -7.90 -15.33
C ARG A 317 -14.70 -6.79 -16.18
N ILE A 318 -13.43 -6.49 -15.91
CA ILE A 318 -12.66 -5.43 -16.58
C ILE A 318 -11.54 -5.95 -17.49
N LEU A 319 -11.21 -7.23 -17.38
CA LEU A 319 -10.28 -7.94 -18.26
C LEU A 319 -10.91 -9.27 -18.66
N GLU A 320 -10.85 -9.61 -19.94
CA GLU A 320 -11.35 -10.88 -20.50
C GLU A 320 -10.36 -11.38 -21.56
N GLY A 321 -9.85 -12.60 -21.40
CA GLY A 321 -8.85 -13.18 -22.30
C GLY A 321 -7.61 -12.29 -22.48
N GLY A 322 -7.19 -11.58 -21.42
CA GLY A 322 -6.08 -10.63 -21.44
C GLY A 322 -6.37 -9.31 -22.17
N ARG A 323 -7.62 -9.01 -22.53
CA ARG A 323 -8.04 -7.75 -23.18
C ARG A 323 -8.84 -6.90 -22.21
N PHE A 324 -8.53 -5.60 -22.16
CA PHE A 324 -9.23 -4.65 -21.30
C PHE A 324 -10.63 -4.34 -21.82
N CYS A 325 -11.65 -4.52 -20.97
CA CYS A 325 -13.06 -4.34 -21.29
C CYS A 325 -13.48 -2.86 -21.23
N GLU A 326 -12.84 -2.00 -22.02
CA GLU A 326 -13.01 -0.55 -21.97
C GLU A 326 -14.48 -0.10 -22.09
N GLY A 327 -15.25 -0.68 -23.02
CA GLY A 327 -16.66 -0.33 -23.19
C GLY A 327 -17.51 -0.61 -21.95
N ALA A 328 -17.29 -1.75 -21.29
CA ALA A 328 -18.01 -2.12 -20.07
C ALA A 328 -17.70 -1.16 -18.91
N VAL A 329 -16.42 -0.81 -18.75
CA VAL A 329 -15.97 0.14 -17.72
C VAL A 329 -16.56 1.53 -17.97
N ARG A 330 -16.55 2.02 -19.22
CA ARG A 330 -17.15 3.33 -19.56
C ARG A 330 -18.66 3.36 -19.30
N ASN A 331 -19.37 2.29 -19.68
CA ASN A 331 -20.80 2.19 -19.43
C ASN A 331 -21.11 2.19 -17.93
N TRP A 332 -20.29 1.50 -17.13
CA TRP A 332 -20.43 1.51 -15.67
C TRP A 332 -20.21 2.90 -15.08
N LEU A 333 -19.13 3.59 -15.45
CA LEU A 333 -18.83 4.95 -15.00
C LEU A 333 -19.89 5.98 -15.44
N ALA A 334 -20.61 5.70 -16.52
CA ALA A 334 -21.70 6.54 -17.04
C ALA A 334 -23.10 6.14 -16.50
N GLY A 335 -23.23 5.00 -15.80
CA GLY A 335 -24.51 4.35 -15.52
C GLY A 335 -25.31 4.87 -14.32
N GLY A 336 -24.78 5.84 -13.56
CA GLY A 336 -25.44 6.45 -12.40
C GLY A 336 -26.14 7.78 -12.72
N ALA A 337 -26.98 8.26 -11.78
CA ALA A 337 -27.64 9.59 -11.90
C ALA A 337 -26.62 10.75 -11.96
N TRP A 338 -25.46 10.56 -11.32
CA TRP A 338 -24.31 11.46 -11.38
C TRP A 338 -23.10 10.67 -11.87
N PRO A 339 -22.82 10.66 -13.18
CA PRO A 339 -21.73 9.87 -13.75
C PRO A 339 -20.35 10.41 -13.34
N ALA A 340 -19.33 9.57 -13.47
CA ALA A 340 -17.95 9.96 -13.21
C ALA A 340 -17.52 11.14 -14.10
N ARG A 341 -16.88 12.14 -13.51
CA ARG A 341 -16.54 13.40 -14.20
C ARG A 341 -15.35 13.24 -15.15
N ASN A 342 -14.43 12.33 -14.82
CA ASN A 342 -13.23 12.08 -15.61
C ASN A 342 -12.98 10.57 -15.84
N PRO A 343 -13.84 9.91 -16.65
CA PRO A 343 -13.74 8.47 -16.88
C PRO A 343 -12.39 8.06 -17.49
N ASP A 344 -11.75 8.91 -18.29
CA ASP A 344 -10.45 8.59 -18.89
C ASP A 344 -9.35 8.40 -17.83
N GLN A 345 -9.37 9.20 -16.75
CA GLN A 345 -8.48 9.01 -15.61
C GLN A 345 -8.82 7.72 -14.85
N ASN A 346 -10.10 7.41 -14.64
CA ASN A 346 -10.51 6.14 -14.02
C ASN A 346 -10.00 4.93 -14.82
N LEU A 347 -10.11 4.96 -16.15
CA LEU A 347 -9.57 3.93 -17.03
C LEU A 347 -8.04 3.81 -16.92
N GLY A 348 -7.33 4.93 -16.79
CA GLY A 348 -5.89 4.98 -16.58
C GLY A 348 -5.46 4.28 -15.28
N ASP A 349 -6.16 4.57 -14.18
CA ASP A 349 -5.86 3.99 -12.88
C ASP A 349 -6.25 2.50 -12.79
N LEU A 350 -7.38 2.09 -13.39
CA LEU A 350 -7.76 0.66 -13.48
C LEU A 350 -6.72 -0.16 -14.26
N ARG A 351 -6.16 0.42 -15.32
CA ARG A 351 -5.06 -0.17 -16.09
C ARG A 351 -3.77 -0.29 -15.27
N ALA A 352 -3.47 0.71 -14.45
CA ALA A 352 -2.34 0.65 -13.53
C ALA A 352 -2.52 -0.45 -12.46
N GLN A 353 -3.74 -0.62 -11.94
CA GLN A 353 -4.08 -1.72 -11.03
C GLN A 353 -3.94 -3.10 -11.69
N LEU A 354 -4.36 -3.25 -12.95
CA LEU A 354 -4.13 -4.49 -13.72
C LEU A 354 -2.64 -4.79 -13.90
N ALA A 355 -1.81 -3.77 -14.17
CA ALA A 355 -0.36 -3.91 -14.27
C ALA A 355 0.30 -4.33 -12.95
N ALA A 356 -0.17 -3.77 -11.84
CA ALA A 356 0.26 -4.16 -10.51
C ALA A 356 -0.09 -5.63 -10.24
N ASN A 357 -1.32 -6.03 -10.52
CA ASN A 357 -1.77 -7.42 -10.36
C ASN A 357 -0.97 -8.40 -11.23
N GLU A 358 -0.69 -8.07 -12.49
CA GLU A 358 0.16 -8.89 -13.36
C GLU A 358 1.58 -9.07 -12.78
N THR A 359 2.15 -8.00 -12.20
CA THR A 359 3.45 -8.09 -11.50
C THR A 359 3.37 -9.11 -10.35
N GLY A 360 2.31 -9.03 -9.54
CA GLY A 360 2.07 -9.98 -8.45
C GLY A 360 1.93 -11.42 -8.93
N ALA A 361 1.13 -11.65 -9.96
CA ALA A 361 0.91 -12.96 -10.56
C ALA A 361 2.22 -13.59 -11.04
N ARG A 362 3.03 -12.83 -11.79
CA ARG A 362 4.33 -13.29 -12.30
C ARG A 362 5.29 -13.69 -11.19
N GLU A 363 5.42 -12.88 -10.15
CA GLU A 363 6.37 -13.15 -9.06
C GLU A 363 5.92 -14.35 -8.19
N LEU A 364 4.61 -14.55 -8.01
CA LEU A 364 4.09 -15.76 -7.34
C LEU A 364 4.34 -17.03 -8.16
N LEU A 365 4.13 -16.98 -9.48
CA LEU A 365 4.44 -18.10 -10.36
C LEU A 365 5.94 -18.42 -10.34
N ARG A 366 6.80 -17.39 -10.34
CA ARG A 366 8.25 -17.55 -10.19
C ARG A 366 8.63 -18.22 -8.86
N LEU A 367 8.00 -17.83 -7.75
CA LEU A 367 8.20 -18.51 -6.46
C LEU A 367 7.77 -19.99 -6.52
N CYS A 368 6.70 -20.31 -7.24
CA CYS A 368 6.28 -21.69 -7.45
C CYS A 368 7.27 -22.49 -8.30
N GLU A 369 7.89 -21.87 -9.32
CA GLU A 369 8.94 -22.50 -10.13
C GLU A 369 10.20 -22.79 -9.30
N GLU A 370 10.55 -21.89 -8.38
CA GLU A 370 11.74 -22.02 -7.54
C GLU A 370 11.57 -23.04 -6.40
N PHE A 371 10.45 -22.97 -5.68
CA PHE A 371 10.24 -23.74 -4.44
C PHE A 371 9.22 -24.89 -4.57
N GLY A 372 8.49 -24.97 -5.67
CA GLY A 372 7.40 -25.90 -5.88
C GLY A 372 6.10 -25.44 -5.21
N TRP A 373 4.97 -25.65 -5.91
CA TRP A 373 3.63 -25.30 -5.42
C TRP A 373 3.30 -25.82 -4.01
N PRO A 374 3.53 -27.11 -3.67
CA PRO A 374 3.19 -27.61 -2.34
C PRO A 374 3.88 -26.83 -1.22
N THR A 375 5.14 -26.44 -1.41
CA THR A 375 5.90 -25.63 -0.45
C THR A 375 5.28 -24.23 -0.32
N VAL A 376 5.03 -23.57 -1.45
CA VAL A 376 4.50 -22.21 -1.45
C VAL A 376 3.14 -22.17 -0.73
N SER A 377 2.22 -23.09 -1.07
CA SER A 377 0.90 -23.19 -0.43
C SER A 377 1.01 -23.48 1.07
N ALA A 378 1.86 -24.44 1.48
CA ALA A 378 2.08 -24.75 2.89
C ALA A 378 2.59 -23.52 3.68
N TYR A 379 3.55 -22.79 3.14
CA TYR A 379 4.11 -21.61 3.79
C TYR A 379 3.15 -20.42 3.80
N MET A 380 2.24 -20.27 2.83
CA MET A 380 1.12 -19.33 2.96
C MET A 380 0.26 -19.67 4.18
N GLY A 381 -0.03 -20.96 4.39
CA GLY A 381 -0.72 -21.45 5.58
C GLY A 381 0.04 -21.19 6.88
N HIS A 382 1.33 -21.49 6.93
CA HIS A 382 2.17 -21.27 8.11
C HIS A 382 2.31 -19.79 8.48
N VAL A 383 2.42 -18.90 7.49
CA VAL A 383 2.49 -17.44 7.72
C VAL A 383 1.20 -16.93 8.38
N ARG A 384 0.04 -17.41 7.95
CA ARG A 384 -1.24 -17.08 8.61
C ARG A 384 -1.35 -17.65 10.02
N ALA A 385 -0.99 -18.92 10.20
CA ALA A 385 -1.01 -19.56 11.51
C ALA A 385 -0.09 -18.87 12.52
N ASN A 386 1.08 -18.40 12.07
CA ASN A 386 1.98 -17.61 12.90
C ASN A 386 1.35 -16.28 13.32
N ALA A 387 0.68 -15.57 12.40
CA ALA A 387 -0.01 -14.33 12.73
C ALA A 387 -1.11 -14.54 13.79
N ALA A 388 -1.89 -15.62 13.69
CA ALA A 388 -2.85 -16.03 14.71
C ALA A 388 -2.18 -16.28 16.07
N ALA A 389 -1.06 -17.02 16.09
CA ALA A 389 -0.30 -17.28 17.30
C ALA A 389 0.24 -16.00 17.95
N CYS A 390 0.62 -15.00 17.16
CA CYS A 390 1.09 -13.71 17.67
C CYS A 390 -0.04 -12.92 18.35
N VAL A 391 -1.23 -12.87 17.75
CA VAL A 391 -2.40 -12.23 18.37
C VAL A 391 -2.83 -12.98 19.63
N ARG A 392 -2.78 -14.32 19.65
CA ARG A 392 -3.04 -15.12 20.86
C ARG A 392 -2.15 -14.72 22.03
N ARG A 393 -0.88 -14.39 21.80
CA ARG A 393 0.04 -13.91 22.85
C ARG A 393 -0.38 -12.56 23.47
N LEU A 394 -1.15 -11.73 22.76
CA LEU A 394 -1.67 -10.48 23.33
C LEU A 394 -2.62 -10.75 24.50
N THR A 395 -3.31 -11.89 24.52
CA THR A 395 -4.31 -12.21 25.55
C THR A 395 -3.73 -12.21 26.97
N ALA A 396 -2.43 -12.49 27.12
CA ALA A 396 -1.74 -12.42 28.41
C ALA A 396 -1.42 -10.98 28.88
N ARG A 397 -1.43 -10.00 27.97
CA ARG A 397 -1.02 -8.60 28.22
C ARG A 397 -2.19 -7.62 28.24
N LEU A 398 -3.26 -7.93 27.53
CA LEU A 398 -4.42 -7.06 27.42
C LEU A 398 -5.28 -7.12 28.69
N ARG A 399 -5.81 -5.96 29.09
CA ARG A 399 -6.80 -5.84 30.15
C ARG A 399 -8.18 -5.65 29.54
N PRO A 400 -9.22 -6.32 30.05
CA PRO A 400 -10.59 -6.03 29.65
C PRO A 400 -10.95 -4.57 29.95
N GLY A 401 -11.83 -4.00 29.13
CA GLY A 401 -12.26 -2.63 29.30
C GLY A 401 -13.40 -2.26 28.35
N SER A 402 -14.00 -1.11 28.60
CA SER A 402 -15.04 -0.55 27.75
C SER A 402 -14.85 0.95 27.60
N PHE A 403 -15.31 1.47 26.47
CA PHE A 403 -15.22 2.89 26.18
C PHE A 403 -16.34 3.32 25.24
N GLU A 404 -16.71 4.59 25.34
CA GLU A 404 -17.66 5.23 24.44
C GLU A 404 -17.03 6.50 23.87
N VAL A 405 -17.07 6.62 22.55
CA VAL A 405 -16.77 7.86 21.84
C VAL A 405 -18.06 8.43 21.27
N THR A 406 -18.30 9.72 21.51
CA THR A 406 -19.37 10.48 20.85
C THR A 406 -18.78 11.44 19.84
N THR A 407 -19.20 11.31 18.59
CA THR A 407 -18.86 12.20 17.46
C THR A 407 -19.57 13.55 17.58
N ASP A 408 -19.14 14.55 16.80
CA ASP A 408 -19.81 15.85 16.75
C ASP A 408 -21.27 15.76 16.31
N ARG A 409 -21.59 14.80 15.45
CA ARG A 409 -22.96 14.54 14.97
C ARG A 409 -23.82 13.72 15.96
N GLY A 410 -23.31 13.42 17.16
CA GLY A 410 -24.03 12.70 18.21
C GLY A 410 -24.10 11.17 18.02
N VAL A 411 -23.37 10.61 17.06
CA VAL A 411 -23.21 9.16 16.92
C VAL A 411 -22.33 8.65 18.05
N ARG A 412 -22.80 7.62 18.76
CA ARG A 412 -22.08 6.94 19.84
C ARG A 412 -21.49 5.65 19.33
N ILE A 413 -20.18 5.51 19.42
CA ILE A 413 -19.45 4.27 19.19
C ILE A 413 -19.11 3.67 20.56
N ARG A 414 -19.70 2.52 20.88
CA ARG A 414 -19.46 1.79 22.12
C ARG A 414 -18.70 0.52 21.80
N VAL A 415 -17.66 0.26 22.57
CA VAL A 415 -16.93 -0.99 22.48
C VAL A 415 -16.63 -1.53 23.87
N ARG A 416 -16.78 -2.84 24.00
CA ARG A 416 -16.29 -3.62 25.14
C ARG A 416 -15.29 -4.63 24.58
N VAL A 417 -14.11 -4.68 25.19
CA VAL A 417 -13.08 -5.66 24.88
C VAL A 417 -12.94 -6.57 26.09
N ASP A 418 -13.23 -7.86 25.88
CA ASP A 418 -13.03 -8.91 26.86
C ASP A 418 -11.92 -9.85 26.39
N VAL A 419 -11.17 -10.40 27.34
CA VAL A 419 -10.01 -11.25 27.06
C VAL A 419 -10.13 -12.53 27.89
N ASP A 420 -10.01 -13.67 27.22
CA ASP A 420 -9.92 -14.99 27.87
C ASP A 420 -8.52 -15.57 27.63
N PRO A 421 -7.60 -15.47 28.61
CA PRO A 421 -6.25 -16.03 28.49
C PRO A 421 -6.21 -17.56 28.44
N LYS A 422 -7.26 -18.26 28.91
CA LYS A 422 -7.30 -19.74 28.89
C LYS A 422 -7.69 -20.27 27.52
N ARG A 423 -8.61 -19.57 26.85
CA ARG A 423 -9.03 -19.88 25.48
C ARG A 423 -8.16 -19.19 24.42
N GLU A 424 -7.30 -18.26 24.85
CA GLU A 424 -6.50 -17.37 24.01
C GLU A 424 -7.37 -16.61 23.00
N THR A 425 -8.51 -16.10 23.46
CA THR A 425 -9.48 -15.37 22.62
C THR A 425 -9.71 -13.96 23.12
N ILE A 426 -9.91 -13.03 22.18
CA ILE A 426 -10.28 -11.64 22.44
C ILE A 426 -11.69 -11.44 21.88
N GLN A 427 -12.65 -11.05 22.72
CA GLN A 427 -13.98 -10.64 22.25
C GLN A 427 -14.01 -9.13 22.12
N VAL A 428 -14.44 -8.64 20.95
CA VAL A 428 -14.65 -7.22 20.68
C VAL A 428 -16.13 -7.03 20.37
N ASP A 429 -16.83 -6.39 21.30
CA ASP A 429 -18.28 -6.26 21.27
C ASP A 429 -18.70 -4.81 21.10
N PHE A 430 -19.30 -4.51 19.95
CA PHE A 430 -19.83 -3.18 19.60
C PHE A 430 -21.31 -3.00 19.96
N SER A 431 -21.90 -3.90 20.75
CA SER A 431 -23.28 -3.79 21.19
C SER A 431 -23.54 -2.47 21.93
N GLY A 432 -24.66 -1.82 21.60
CA GLY A 432 -25.02 -0.50 22.12
C GLY A 432 -24.47 0.69 21.31
N THR A 433 -23.65 0.44 20.29
CA THR A 433 -23.32 1.44 19.27
C THR A 433 -24.59 1.95 18.57
N SER A 434 -24.60 3.23 18.18
CA SER A 434 -25.75 3.87 17.52
C SER A 434 -26.27 3.07 16.32
N PRO A 435 -27.60 3.10 16.07
CA PRO A 435 -28.17 2.54 14.86
C PRO A 435 -27.60 3.23 13.61
N GLN A 436 -27.77 2.61 12.45
CA GLN A 436 -27.50 3.21 11.16
C GLN A 436 -28.12 4.62 11.07
N GLN A 437 -27.36 5.56 10.52
CA GLN A 437 -27.76 6.94 10.35
C GLN A 437 -28.31 7.19 8.95
N SER A 438 -29.15 8.22 8.81
CA SER A 438 -29.63 8.70 7.51
C SER A 438 -28.63 9.61 6.78
N SER A 439 -27.41 9.74 7.30
CA SER A 439 -26.30 10.51 6.72
C SER A 439 -25.15 9.58 6.36
N ASN A 440 -24.12 10.11 5.73
CA ASN A 440 -22.95 9.40 5.21
C ASN A 440 -21.96 8.81 6.23
N VAL A 441 -22.20 8.92 7.53
CA VAL A 441 -21.28 8.43 8.58
C VAL A 441 -21.31 6.91 8.77
N ASN A 442 -22.07 6.16 7.98
CA ASN A 442 -22.15 4.72 8.18
C ASN A 442 -20.88 4.03 7.67
N ALA A 443 -20.17 3.33 8.55
CA ALA A 443 -18.99 2.55 8.22
C ALA A 443 -19.39 1.11 7.83
N PRO A 444 -19.07 0.64 6.63
CA PRO A 444 -19.25 -0.76 6.26
C PRO A 444 -18.58 -1.71 7.24
N LEU A 445 -19.13 -2.93 7.39
CA LEU A 445 -18.55 -3.94 8.30
C LEU A 445 -17.06 -4.20 8.02
N ALA A 446 -16.66 -4.15 6.75
CA ALA A 446 -15.28 -4.32 6.33
C ALA A 446 -14.35 -3.23 6.91
N VAL A 447 -14.82 -2.00 7.06
CA VAL A 447 -14.09 -0.91 7.74
C VAL A 447 -13.94 -1.23 9.22
N THR A 448 -15.01 -1.65 9.90
CA THR A 448 -14.97 -2.01 11.33
C THR A 448 -13.97 -3.14 11.60
N GLN A 449 -13.97 -4.17 10.76
CA GLN A 449 -13.00 -5.27 10.82
C GLN A 449 -11.55 -4.79 10.62
N ALA A 450 -11.34 -3.89 9.65
CA ALA A 450 -10.03 -3.29 9.38
C ALA A 450 -9.50 -2.51 10.59
N VAL A 451 -10.35 -1.74 11.26
CA VAL A 451 -9.97 -0.97 12.46
C VAL A 451 -9.56 -1.90 13.60
N VAL A 452 -10.32 -2.97 13.86
CA VAL A 452 -9.98 -3.97 14.89
C VAL A 452 -8.63 -4.61 14.59
N LEU A 453 -8.42 -5.03 13.34
CA LEU A 453 -7.14 -5.60 12.89
C LEU A 453 -5.98 -4.61 13.06
N TYR A 454 -6.17 -3.35 12.68
CA TYR A 454 -5.19 -2.29 12.84
C TYR A 454 -4.81 -2.10 14.32
N VAL A 455 -5.80 -1.95 15.21
CA VAL A 455 -5.54 -1.77 16.64
C VAL A 455 -4.74 -2.95 17.20
N LEU A 456 -5.15 -4.19 16.93
CA LEU A 456 -4.43 -5.37 17.39
C LEU A 456 -2.98 -5.39 16.90
N ARG A 457 -2.73 -4.97 15.64
CA ARG A 457 -1.37 -4.89 15.11
C ARG A 457 -0.52 -3.85 15.81
N THR A 458 -1.07 -2.69 16.17
CA THR A 458 -0.32 -1.65 16.88
C THR A 458 0.10 -2.05 18.29
N LEU A 459 -0.54 -3.08 18.86
CA LEU A 459 -0.22 -3.61 20.19
C LEU A 459 0.85 -4.71 20.15
N LEU A 460 1.20 -5.19 18.95
CA LEU A 460 2.21 -6.21 18.74
C LEU A 460 3.57 -5.57 18.54
N ASP A 461 4.49 -5.92 19.43
CA ASP A 461 5.91 -5.56 19.38
C ASP A 461 6.72 -6.60 18.58
N ASP A 462 6.10 -7.18 17.54
CA ASP A 462 6.68 -8.18 16.65
C ASP A 462 6.48 -7.72 15.19
N GLU A 463 7.49 -7.90 14.34
CA GLU A 463 7.39 -7.69 12.90
C GLU A 463 6.64 -8.83 12.21
N ILE A 464 5.33 -8.91 12.45
CA ILE A 464 4.47 -9.90 11.78
C ILE A 464 3.77 -9.30 10.56
N PRO A 465 3.58 -10.08 9.48
CA PRO A 465 2.75 -9.66 8.37
C PRO A 465 1.29 -9.58 8.82
N LEU A 466 0.63 -8.48 8.46
CA LEU A 466 -0.81 -8.32 8.62
C LEU A 466 -1.53 -9.19 7.61
N ASN A 467 -2.14 -10.27 8.09
CA ASN A 467 -2.86 -11.23 7.25
C ASN A 467 -4.15 -11.71 7.93
N ALA A 468 -4.94 -12.52 7.24
CA ALA A 468 -6.24 -12.96 7.74
C ALA A 468 -6.18 -13.70 9.08
N GLY A 469 -5.05 -14.38 9.38
CA GLY A 469 -4.87 -15.14 10.62
C GLY A 469 -4.90 -14.28 11.89
N CYS A 470 -4.63 -12.97 11.80
CA CYS A 470 -4.73 -12.07 12.95
C CYS A 470 -6.16 -11.98 13.53
N LEU A 471 -7.20 -12.29 12.75
CA LEU A 471 -8.58 -12.27 13.20
C LEU A 471 -9.06 -13.63 13.72
N ASP A 472 -8.32 -14.72 13.50
CA ASP A 472 -8.70 -16.07 13.96
C ASP A 472 -8.97 -16.16 15.49
N PRO A 473 -8.21 -15.50 16.38
CA PRO A 473 -8.49 -15.53 17.83
C PRO A 473 -9.47 -14.42 18.29
N VAL A 474 -10.12 -13.72 17.36
CA VAL A 474 -10.99 -12.57 17.67
C VAL A 474 -12.46 -12.94 17.43
N ASP A 475 -13.27 -12.84 18.48
CA ASP A 475 -14.73 -12.92 18.40
C ASP A 475 -15.29 -11.50 18.24
N LEU A 476 -15.72 -11.15 17.03
CA LEU A 476 -16.16 -9.80 16.69
C LEU A 476 -17.69 -9.72 16.61
N ILE A 477 -18.30 -8.97 17.51
CA ILE A 477 -19.75 -8.75 17.56
C ILE A 477 -20.05 -7.33 17.08
N VAL A 478 -20.65 -7.22 15.88
CA VAL A 478 -21.09 -5.94 15.31
C VAL A 478 -22.57 -6.04 14.90
N PRO A 479 -23.50 -5.40 15.65
CA PRO A 479 -24.92 -5.49 15.36
C PRO A 479 -25.27 -5.04 13.94
N SER A 480 -25.98 -5.89 13.18
CA SER A 480 -26.47 -5.55 11.83
C SER A 480 -27.49 -4.40 11.91
N GLY A 481 -27.37 -3.42 11.02
CA GLY A 481 -28.18 -2.20 11.04
C GLY A 481 -27.68 -1.14 12.03
N SER A 482 -26.49 -1.32 12.62
CA SER A 482 -25.77 -0.25 13.32
C SER A 482 -24.99 0.63 12.34
N VAL A 483 -24.49 1.77 12.83
CA VAL A 483 -23.60 2.64 12.05
C VAL A 483 -22.29 1.95 11.63
N LEU A 484 -21.94 0.80 12.24
CA LEU A 484 -20.72 0.01 11.94
C LEU A 484 -20.97 -1.24 11.09
N ASN A 485 -22.24 -1.50 10.76
CA ASN A 485 -22.68 -2.60 9.89
C ASN A 485 -24.00 -2.21 9.22
N PRO A 486 -23.98 -1.17 8.36
CA PRO A 486 -25.17 -0.65 7.70
C PRO A 486 -25.69 -1.59 6.63
N ARG A 487 -26.96 -1.41 6.28
CA ARG A 487 -27.63 -2.11 5.17
C ARG A 487 -27.86 -1.14 4.01
N PRO A 488 -27.94 -1.64 2.77
CA PRO A 488 -28.37 -0.83 1.64
C PRO A 488 -29.72 -0.15 1.91
N PRO A 489 -29.94 1.09 1.43
CA PRO A 489 -29.07 1.89 0.55
C PRO A 489 -28.27 2.99 1.31
N ALA A 490 -27.84 2.75 2.55
CA ALA A 490 -27.16 3.75 3.38
C ALA A 490 -25.95 4.42 2.70
N ALA A 491 -25.85 5.74 2.79
CA ALA A 491 -24.62 6.49 2.46
C ALA A 491 -23.45 6.10 3.39
N VAL A 492 -22.24 5.99 2.85
CA VAL A 492 -21.04 5.48 3.56
C VAL A 492 -19.78 6.33 3.39
N ALA A 493 -19.80 7.42 2.61
CA ALA A 493 -18.62 8.21 2.29
C ALA A 493 -17.81 8.63 3.52
N ALA A 494 -18.47 9.09 4.59
CA ALA A 494 -17.81 9.49 5.84
C ALA A 494 -17.51 8.31 6.78
N GLY A 495 -18.05 7.11 6.51
CA GLY A 495 -17.83 5.93 7.33
C GLY A 495 -16.37 5.49 7.37
N ASN A 496 -15.71 5.51 6.21
CA ASN A 496 -14.31 5.16 6.07
C ASN A 496 -13.36 6.19 6.70
N VAL A 497 -13.72 7.47 6.68
CA VAL A 497 -12.79 8.57 7.00
C VAL A 497 -13.02 9.18 8.38
N GLU A 498 -14.26 9.21 8.88
CA GLU A 498 -14.60 9.79 10.19
C GLU A 498 -14.97 8.71 11.20
N THR A 499 -15.95 7.86 10.87
CA THR A 499 -16.43 6.85 11.83
C THR A 499 -15.35 5.83 12.16
N SER A 500 -14.51 5.46 11.21
CA SER A 500 -13.38 4.56 11.44
C SER A 500 -12.36 5.12 12.47
N GLN A 501 -12.14 6.43 12.48
CA GLN A 501 -11.30 7.12 13.46
C GLN A 501 -11.92 7.04 14.86
N ALA A 502 -13.24 7.26 14.96
CA ALA A 502 -13.97 7.12 16.22
C ALA A 502 -13.96 5.68 16.77
N VAL A 503 -13.98 4.67 15.89
CA VAL A 503 -13.83 3.25 16.27
C VAL A 503 -12.42 2.97 16.81
N ALA A 504 -11.38 3.50 16.17
CA ALA A 504 -9.99 3.34 16.62
C ALA A 504 -9.80 3.99 18.00
N ASP A 505 -10.25 5.25 18.15
CA ASP A 505 -10.30 5.99 19.40
C ASP A 505 -11.00 5.20 20.52
N ALA A 506 -12.16 4.61 20.22
CA ALA A 506 -12.93 3.84 21.21
C ALA A 506 -12.19 2.56 21.64
N LEU A 507 -11.57 1.84 20.70
CA LEU A 507 -10.78 0.64 21.00
C LEU A 507 -9.54 0.96 21.85
N PHE A 508 -8.78 1.99 21.48
CA PHE A 508 -7.61 2.41 22.25
C PHE A 508 -7.99 2.94 23.64
N GLY A 509 -9.10 3.68 23.73
CA GLY A 509 -9.68 4.13 24.99
C GLY A 509 -10.09 2.97 25.89
N ALA A 510 -10.73 1.93 25.34
CA ALA A 510 -11.15 0.74 26.09
C ALA A 510 -9.95 -0.05 26.62
N LEU A 511 -8.87 -0.12 25.85
CA LEU A 511 -7.63 -0.76 26.25
C LEU A 511 -6.78 0.10 27.20
N GLY A 512 -7.05 1.40 27.26
CA GLY A 512 -6.34 2.35 28.12
C GLY A 512 -4.88 2.55 27.75
N VAL A 513 -4.54 2.45 26.46
CA VAL A 513 -3.14 2.48 25.98
C VAL A 513 -2.75 3.75 25.22
N LEU A 514 -3.74 4.50 24.70
CA LEU A 514 -3.51 5.70 23.90
C LEU A 514 -4.67 6.68 24.11
N ALA A 515 -4.36 7.97 24.32
CA ALA A 515 -5.34 9.04 24.25
C ALA A 515 -5.88 9.20 22.82
N GLY A 516 -6.98 9.93 22.65
CA GLY A 516 -7.52 10.17 21.30
C GLY A 516 -6.52 10.93 20.45
N SER A 517 -6.34 10.51 19.20
CA SER A 517 -5.65 11.36 18.20
C SER A 517 -6.64 12.40 17.66
N GLN A 518 -6.29 13.12 16.59
CA GLN A 518 -7.17 14.11 15.95
C GLN A 518 -8.59 13.61 15.63
N GLY A 519 -8.81 12.29 15.55
CA GLY A 519 -10.15 11.68 15.51
C GLY A 519 -10.95 11.96 14.22
N THR A 520 -10.29 12.47 13.19
CA THR A 520 -10.83 12.80 11.86
C THR A 520 -9.71 12.70 10.83
N MET A 521 -10.05 12.45 9.56
CA MET A 521 -9.08 12.56 8.45
C MET A 521 -9.10 13.94 7.77
N ASN A 522 -9.98 14.86 8.20
CA ASN A 522 -10.16 16.18 7.62
C ASN A 522 -10.29 16.13 6.08
N ASN A 523 -11.29 15.37 5.62
CA ASN A 523 -11.42 15.01 4.22
C ASN A 523 -11.84 16.21 3.37
N PHE A 524 -10.89 16.79 2.65
CA PHE A 524 -11.10 17.97 1.83
C PHE A 524 -11.15 17.58 0.37
N THR A 525 -12.27 17.91 -0.28
CA THR A 525 -12.46 17.74 -1.72
C THR A 525 -12.77 19.08 -2.35
N PHE A 526 -12.32 19.24 -3.58
CA PHE A 526 -12.77 20.35 -4.40
C PHE A 526 -12.69 20.00 -5.87
N GLY A 527 -13.45 20.73 -6.68
CA GLY A 527 -13.39 20.56 -8.10
C GLY A 527 -14.53 21.22 -8.85
N ASP A 528 -14.57 20.90 -10.13
CA ASP A 528 -15.64 21.25 -11.05
C ASP A 528 -15.75 20.18 -12.13
N ARG A 529 -16.22 20.54 -13.34
CA ARG A 529 -16.35 19.62 -14.46
C ARG A 529 -15.00 19.04 -14.90
N ASP A 530 -13.95 19.84 -14.90
CA ASP A 530 -12.68 19.47 -15.53
C ASP A 530 -11.65 18.97 -14.52
N HIS A 531 -11.75 19.35 -13.25
CA HIS A 531 -10.75 19.02 -12.23
C HIS A 531 -11.42 18.49 -10.97
N GLN A 532 -10.91 17.39 -10.43
CA GLN A 532 -11.37 16.78 -9.18
C GLN A 532 -10.16 16.48 -8.30
N TYR A 533 -10.21 16.94 -7.06
CA TYR A 533 -9.15 16.75 -6.07
C TYR A 533 -9.74 16.25 -4.76
N TYR A 534 -8.99 15.37 -4.11
CA TYR A 534 -9.30 14.79 -2.81
C TYR A 534 -8.02 14.75 -1.98
N GLU A 535 -8.13 15.15 -0.70
CA GLU A 535 -7.05 15.13 0.28
C GLU A 535 -7.55 14.75 1.67
N THR A 536 -6.75 13.95 2.40
CA THR A 536 -6.86 13.82 3.86
C THR A 536 -5.74 14.64 4.50
N ILE A 537 -6.05 15.37 5.55
CA ILE A 537 -5.12 16.32 6.17
C ILE A 537 -4.76 15.84 7.58
N ALA A 538 -3.45 15.78 7.83
CA ALA A 538 -2.85 15.36 9.09
C ALA A 538 -3.25 16.24 10.29
N GLY A 539 -3.01 15.75 11.50
CA GLY A 539 -3.28 16.48 12.74
C GLY A 539 -2.46 15.95 13.90
N GLY A 540 -2.93 16.20 15.12
CA GLY A 540 -2.22 15.77 16.33
C GLY A 540 -2.45 14.30 16.66
N ALA A 541 -1.39 13.54 16.94
CA ALA A 541 -1.51 12.20 17.50
C ALA A 541 -1.78 12.22 19.01
N GLY A 542 -2.48 11.21 19.52
CA GLY A 542 -2.71 11.04 20.96
C GLY A 542 -1.44 10.65 21.71
N ALA A 543 -1.31 11.12 22.96
CA ALA A 543 -0.23 10.71 23.86
C ALA A 543 -0.52 9.36 24.54
N GLY A 544 0.51 8.71 25.06
CA GLY A 544 0.38 7.44 25.77
C GLY A 544 1.33 7.28 26.95
N PRO A 545 1.35 6.09 27.58
CA PRO A 545 2.17 5.84 28.76
C PRO A 545 3.65 5.81 28.39
N GLY A 546 4.34 6.93 28.62
CA GLY A 546 5.78 7.03 28.36
C GLY A 546 6.16 7.85 27.13
N PHE A 547 5.20 8.40 26.39
CA PHE A 547 5.48 9.09 25.14
C PHE A 547 4.47 10.21 24.81
N PRO A 548 4.93 11.36 24.28
CA PRO A 548 4.06 12.40 23.75
C PRO A 548 3.43 11.99 22.42
N GLY A 549 2.36 12.68 22.04
CA GLY A 549 1.81 12.59 20.70
C GLY A 549 2.71 13.30 19.68
N ALA A 550 2.79 12.77 18.47
CA ALA A 550 3.48 13.41 17.35
C ALA A 550 2.62 14.53 16.73
N ASP A 551 3.28 15.64 16.38
CA ASP A 551 2.66 16.79 15.70
C ASP A 551 2.49 16.50 14.20
N ALA A 552 1.37 16.97 13.62
CA ALA A 552 1.17 17.06 12.17
C ALA A 552 1.38 15.75 11.38
N VAL A 553 0.92 14.61 11.92
CA VAL A 553 1.00 13.30 11.26
C VAL A 553 -0.37 12.74 10.90
N GLN A 554 -0.40 11.87 9.88
CA GLN A 554 -1.56 11.03 9.64
C GLN A 554 -1.67 10.00 10.78
N THR A 555 -2.90 9.71 11.21
CA THR A 555 -3.16 8.84 12.36
C THR A 555 -4.20 7.77 12.01
N HIS A 556 -4.01 6.59 12.58
CA HIS A 556 -4.94 5.47 12.52
C HIS A 556 -5.28 5.01 11.09
N MET A 557 -6.48 5.31 10.60
CA MET A 557 -7.04 4.66 9.41
C MET A 557 -6.55 5.25 8.08
N THR A 558 -5.54 6.13 8.12
CA THR A 558 -4.89 6.72 6.95
C THR A 558 -3.40 6.88 7.18
N ASN A 559 -2.62 6.83 6.10
CA ASN A 559 -1.17 7.04 6.08
C ASN A 559 -0.74 7.58 4.70
N THR A 560 -1.57 8.45 4.12
CA THR A 560 -1.28 9.06 2.80
C THR A 560 -0.20 10.12 2.91
N LYS A 561 0.54 10.32 1.82
CA LYS A 561 1.37 11.51 1.64
C LYS A 561 0.49 12.72 1.34
N ILE A 562 1.00 13.88 1.75
CA ILE A 562 0.50 15.16 1.27
C ILE A 562 0.76 15.25 -0.23
N THR A 563 -0.11 15.95 -0.97
CA THR A 563 0.25 16.36 -2.33
C THR A 563 1.32 17.44 -2.23
N ASP A 564 2.43 17.27 -2.94
CA ASP A 564 3.46 18.32 -3.03
C ASP A 564 2.80 19.64 -3.48
N PRO A 565 3.02 20.77 -2.78
CA PRO A 565 2.43 22.05 -3.15
C PRO A 565 2.67 22.43 -4.61
N GLU A 566 3.86 22.20 -5.16
CA GLU A 566 4.16 22.55 -6.56
C GLU A 566 3.36 21.67 -7.52
N VAL A 567 3.22 20.38 -7.22
CA VAL A 567 2.39 19.47 -8.03
C VAL A 567 0.90 19.86 -7.94
N LEU A 568 0.43 20.23 -6.74
CA LEU A 568 -0.95 20.69 -6.54
C LEU A 568 -1.24 21.95 -7.35
N GLU A 569 -0.38 22.97 -7.25
CA GLU A 569 -0.54 24.25 -7.97
C GLU A 569 -0.36 24.11 -9.49
N TRP A 570 0.46 23.15 -9.93
CA TRP A 570 0.65 22.87 -11.35
C TRP A 570 -0.56 22.15 -11.97
N ARG A 571 -1.15 21.18 -11.25
CA ARG A 571 -2.26 20.37 -11.77
C ARG A 571 -3.63 20.97 -11.52
N TYR A 572 -3.77 21.85 -10.53
CA TYR A 572 -5.04 22.42 -10.11
C TYR A 572 -4.97 23.94 -9.99
N PRO A 573 -6.05 24.67 -10.33
CA PRO A 573 -6.11 26.14 -10.28
C PRO A 573 -6.33 26.63 -8.84
N VAL A 574 -5.42 26.24 -7.95
CA VAL A 574 -5.38 26.65 -6.56
C VAL A 574 -3.96 27.06 -6.20
N ARG A 575 -3.80 27.77 -5.08
CA ARG A 575 -2.50 28.12 -4.51
C ARG A 575 -2.45 27.77 -3.03
N VAL A 576 -1.38 27.13 -2.60
CA VAL A 576 -1.11 26.87 -1.18
C VAL A 576 -0.56 28.14 -0.55
N GLU A 577 -1.35 28.82 0.28
CA GLU A 577 -0.87 30.00 1.01
C GLU A 577 -0.13 29.63 2.29
N ARG A 578 -0.56 28.54 2.93
CA ARG A 578 0.01 28.09 4.19
C ARG A 578 -0.21 26.61 4.38
N PHE A 579 0.84 25.95 4.88
CA PHE A 579 0.75 24.65 5.52
C PHE A 579 1.74 24.62 6.68
N ALA A 580 1.25 24.66 7.92
CA ALA A 580 2.09 24.83 9.11
C ALA A 580 1.52 24.08 10.32
N ILE A 581 2.37 23.74 11.27
CA ILE A 581 1.94 23.18 12.57
C ILE A 581 1.10 24.23 13.33
N ARG A 582 -0.05 23.80 13.86
CA ARG A 582 -0.94 24.58 14.71
C ARG A 582 -0.48 24.45 16.17
N ARG A 583 0.60 25.15 16.51
CA ARG A 583 1.20 25.08 17.85
C ARG A 583 0.21 25.42 18.95
N GLY A 584 0.27 24.70 20.07
CA GLY A 584 -0.62 24.90 21.22
C GLY A 584 -2.00 24.24 21.09
N SER A 585 -2.22 23.39 20.09
CA SER A 585 -3.46 22.65 19.91
C SER A 585 -3.49 21.28 20.58
N GLY A 586 -2.34 20.67 20.85
CA GLY A 586 -2.23 19.41 21.58
C GLY A 586 -2.66 19.52 23.05
N GLY A 587 -3.36 18.50 23.55
CA GLY A 587 -3.88 18.43 24.92
C GLY A 587 -2.75 18.28 25.96
N GLY A 588 -2.92 18.92 27.11
CA GLY A 588 -1.98 18.88 28.22
C GLY A 588 -2.01 17.55 28.99
N GLY A 589 -0.89 17.22 29.61
CA GLY A 589 -0.74 16.04 30.46
C GLY A 589 0.72 15.87 30.85
N ARG A 590 1.05 14.81 31.59
CA ARG A 590 2.46 14.42 31.78
C ARG A 590 3.15 14.19 30.44
N TYR A 591 2.43 13.62 29.49
CA TYR A 591 2.81 13.58 28.09
C TYR A 591 1.77 14.35 27.28
N ARG A 592 2.24 15.35 26.54
CA ARG A 592 1.41 16.23 25.72
C ARG A 592 0.92 15.51 24.47
N GLY A 593 -0.32 15.77 24.06
CA GLY A 593 -0.81 15.37 22.75
C GLY A 593 -0.14 16.17 21.62
N GLY A 594 -0.13 15.63 20.41
CA GLY A 594 0.45 16.29 19.25
C GLY A 594 -0.37 17.48 18.79
N ASP A 595 0.29 18.45 18.16
CA ASP A 595 -0.34 19.59 17.51
C ASP A 595 -0.93 19.23 16.14
N GLY A 596 -2.06 19.85 15.81
CA GLY A 596 -2.67 19.83 14.49
C GLY A 596 -1.91 20.68 13.46
N VAL A 597 -2.57 20.98 12.35
CA VAL A 597 -2.03 21.81 11.26
C VAL A 597 -2.99 22.91 10.84
N VAL A 598 -2.44 23.96 10.23
CA VAL A 598 -3.18 25.00 9.51
C VAL A 598 -2.91 24.82 8.02
N ARG A 599 -3.97 24.60 7.24
CA ARG A 599 -3.95 24.47 5.79
C ARG A 599 -4.78 25.61 5.18
N ARG A 600 -4.19 26.39 4.27
CA ARG A 600 -4.85 27.48 3.56
C ARG A 600 -4.67 27.31 2.06
N ILE A 601 -5.78 27.24 1.33
CA ILE A 601 -5.79 27.01 -0.12
C ILE A 601 -6.62 28.10 -0.78
N ARG A 602 -5.96 28.96 -1.57
CA ARG A 602 -6.60 29.99 -2.38
C ARG A 602 -7.09 29.41 -3.70
N PHE A 603 -8.34 29.67 -4.05
CA PHE A 603 -8.90 29.27 -5.33
C PHE A 603 -8.61 30.32 -6.40
N LEU A 604 -8.16 29.87 -7.58
CA LEU A 604 -7.85 30.74 -8.72
C LEU A 604 -8.98 30.73 -9.77
N ARG A 605 -9.97 29.86 -9.60
CA ARG A 605 -11.19 29.82 -10.42
C ARG A 605 -12.40 29.38 -9.60
N ARG A 606 -13.58 29.49 -10.20
CA ARG A 606 -14.82 29.00 -9.60
C ARG A 606 -14.80 27.48 -9.48
N MET A 607 -15.04 26.97 -8.28
CA MET A 607 -15.09 25.54 -7.96
C MET A 607 -16.07 25.28 -6.83
N SER A 608 -16.53 24.04 -6.69
CA SER A 608 -17.18 23.58 -5.47
C SER A 608 -16.12 22.97 -4.54
N ALA A 609 -16.16 23.33 -3.26
CA ALA A 609 -15.32 22.74 -2.23
C ALA A 609 -16.21 22.07 -1.17
N ALA A 610 -15.79 20.92 -0.67
CA ALA A 610 -16.46 20.21 0.39
C ALA A 610 -15.46 19.71 1.43
N ILE A 611 -15.88 19.74 2.69
CA ILE A 611 -15.16 19.19 3.81
C ILE A 611 -16.05 18.16 4.49
N VAL A 612 -15.49 17.00 4.79
CA VAL A 612 -16.05 16.02 5.72
C VAL A 612 -15.05 15.86 6.86
N SER A 613 -15.41 16.35 8.03
CA SER A 613 -14.56 16.33 9.22
C SER A 613 -15.37 16.25 10.51
N ASP A 614 -14.73 15.76 11.56
CA ASP A 614 -15.24 15.73 12.93
C ASP A 614 -14.33 16.56 13.86
N ARG A 615 -14.58 16.51 15.18
CA ARG A 615 -13.80 17.18 16.23
C ARG A 615 -13.68 18.71 16.06
N ARG A 616 -14.73 19.34 15.54
CA ARG A 616 -14.96 20.79 15.51
C ARG A 616 -15.76 21.28 16.72
N VAL A 617 -16.51 20.40 17.38
CA VAL A 617 -17.27 20.70 18.61
C VAL A 617 -16.62 20.05 19.84
N ARG A 618 -16.16 18.80 19.73
CA ARG A 618 -15.50 18.07 20.82
C ARG A 618 -14.06 17.75 20.46
N GLY A 619 -13.11 18.12 21.33
CA GLY A 619 -11.69 17.79 21.15
C GLY A 619 -11.40 16.30 21.31
N ALA A 620 -10.24 15.87 20.81
CA ALA A 620 -9.71 14.53 21.05
C ALA A 620 -9.53 14.29 22.55
N PHE A 621 -10.07 13.18 23.09
CA PHE A 621 -10.07 12.95 24.54
C PHE A 621 -8.66 12.70 25.09
N GLY A 622 -8.38 13.21 26.30
CA GLY A 622 -7.19 12.84 27.05
C GLY A 622 -7.39 11.53 27.83
N LEU A 623 -6.28 10.90 28.26
CA LEU A 623 -6.29 9.62 28.97
C LEU A 623 -5.56 9.73 30.31
N ALA A 624 -5.97 8.92 31.31
CA ALA A 624 -5.34 8.87 32.63
C ALA A 624 -5.20 10.23 33.34
N GLY A 625 -6.13 11.16 33.09
CA GLY A 625 -6.14 12.52 33.66
C GLY A 625 -5.51 13.60 32.78
N GLY A 626 -5.08 13.28 31.55
CA GLY A 626 -4.70 14.27 30.55
C GLY A 626 -5.93 15.03 30.02
N THR A 627 -5.70 16.22 29.47
CA THR A 627 -6.76 17.08 28.93
C THR A 627 -7.01 16.77 27.45
N PRO A 628 -8.21 17.08 26.94
CA PRO A 628 -8.48 17.00 25.51
C PRO A 628 -7.58 17.94 24.69
N GLY A 629 -7.34 17.56 23.43
CA GLY A 629 -6.77 18.46 22.42
C GLY A 629 -7.78 19.52 21.98
N ALA A 630 -7.29 20.62 21.42
CA ALA A 630 -8.13 21.68 20.87
C ALA A 630 -8.93 21.19 19.66
N CYS A 631 -10.19 21.63 19.55
CA CYS A 631 -11.02 21.38 18.38
C CYS A 631 -10.40 21.98 17.11
N GLY A 632 -10.68 21.35 15.97
CA GLY A 632 -10.41 21.94 14.66
C GLY A 632 -11.38 23.07 14.33
N ARG A 633 -11.13 23.76 13.21
CA ARG A 633 -11.98 24.83 12.66
C ARG A 633 -11.92 24.81 11.13
N ASN A 634 -13.05 25.10 10.49
CA ASN A 634 -13.14 25.25 9.03
C ASN A 634 -13.73 26.64 8.73
N ALA A 635 -13.16 27.38 7.78
CA ALA A 635 -13.70 28.67 7.37
C ALA A 635 -13.38 28.97 5.90
N VAL A 636 -14.15 29.88 5.30
CA VAL A 636 -13.82 30.51 4.01
C VAL A 636 -13.56 31.98 4.23
N GLU A 637 -12.39 32.44 3.82
CA GLU A 637 -12.09 33.86 3.69
C GLU A 637 -12.43 34.28 2.25
N ARG A 638 -13.47 35.09 2.10
CA ARG A 638 -13.94 35.56 0.81
C ARG A 638 -13.02 36.65 0.26
N ALA A 639 -13.00 36.78 -1.07
CA ALA A 639 -12.19 37.80 -1.75
C ALA A 639 -12.54 39.25 -1.33
N ASP A 640 -13.74 39.49 -0.81
CA ASP A 640 -14.17 40.79 -0.27
C ASP A 640 -13.72 41.07 1.18
N GLY A 641 -13.02 40.10 1.79
CA GLY A 641 -12.52 40.16 3.17
C GLY A 641 -13.47 39.61 4.23
N SER A 642 -14.69 39.19 3.86
CA SER A 642 -15.59 38.53 4.80
C SER A 642 -15.12 37.10 5.15
N VAL A 643 -15.46 36.63 6.35
CA VAL A 643 -15.12 35.28 6.82
C VAL A 643 -16.39 34.52 7.14
N GLU A 644 -16.55 33.36 6.51
CA GLU A 644 -17.66 32.43 6.73
C GLU A 644 -17.16 31.22 7.52
N GLU A 645 -17.62 31.07 8.76
CA GLU A 645 -17.36 29.86 9.56
C GLU A 645 -18.17 28.68 9.02
N LEU A 646 -17.50 27.54 8.85
CA LEU A 646 -18.12 26.32 8.35
C LEU A 646 -18.21 25.26 9.45
N PRO A 647 -19.30 24.46 9.49
CA PRO A 647 -19.37 23.29 10.35
C PRO A 647 -18.35 22.22 9.92
N GLY A 648 -18.25 21.14 10.70
CA GLY A 648 -17.36 20.00 10.39
C GLY A 648 -17.65 19.37 9.03
N CYS A 649 -18.89 19.42 8.56
CA CYS A 649 -19.26 18.92 7.24
C CYS A 649 -20.02 19.99 6.46
N ALA A 650 -19.44 20.45 5.36
CA ALA A 650 -19.96 21.56 4.59
C ALA A 650 -19.61 21.41 3.12
N GLN A 651 -20.44 22.00 2.26
CA GLN A 651 -20.16 22.24 0.86
C GLN A 651 -20.35 23.73 0.59
N VAL A 652 -19.44 24.33 -0.17
CA VAL A 652 -19.42 25.76 -0.44
C VAL A 652 -18.90 26.01 -1.85
N ASP A 653 -19.48 27.00 -2.52
CA ASP A 653 -18.96 27.51 -3.79
C ASP A 653 -17.82 28.49 -3.52
N MET A 654 -16.69 28.27 -4.19
CA MET A 654 -15.49 29.07 -4.08
C MET A 654 -15.35 29.96 -5.32
N GLY A 655 -15.10 31.25 -5.11
CA GLY A 655 -14.75 32.20 -6.16
C GLY A 655 -13.22 32.34 -6.36
N PRO A 656 -12.77 32.91 -7.49
CA PRO A 656 -11.38 33.33 -7.63
C PRO A 656 -11.02 34.32 -6.52
N GLY A 657 -9.94 34.04 -5.79
CA GLY A 657 -9.49 34.84 -4.65
C GLY A 657 -10.00 34.34 -3.30
N ASP A 658 -11.02 33.50 -3.23
CA ASP A 658 -11.46 32.92 -1.96
C ASP A 658 -10.40 31.95 -1.40
N VAL A 659 -10.27 31.87 -0.08
CA VAL A 659 -9.33 30.98 0.61
C VAL A 659 -10.10 30.04 1.53
N PHE A 660 -9.95 28.73 1.32
CA PHE A 660 -10.45 27.72 2.24
C PHE A 660 -9.40 27.50 3.34
N VAL A 661 -9.82 27.66 4.60
CA VAL A 661 -8.96 27.56 5.79
C VAL A 661 -9.39 26.35 6.62
N ILE A 662 -8.44 25.46 6.90
CA ILE A 662 -8.63 24.27 7.74
C ILE A 662 -7.60 24.32 8.86
N GLU A 663 -8.08 24.37 10.09
CA GLU A 663 -7.31 24.12 11.29
C GLU A 663 -7.67 22.73 11.79
N THR A 664 -6.74 21.77 11.76
CA THR A 664 -7.02 20.41 12.21
C THR A 664 -6.91 20.29 13.74
N PRO A 665 -7.60 19.31 14.35
CA PRO A 665 -7.57 19.11 15.79
C PRO A 665 -6.19 18.68 16.30
N GLY A 666 -5.90 19.02 17.56
CA GLY A 666 -4.79 18.42 18.29
C GLY A 666 -5.16 17.05 18.88
N GLY A 667 -4.16 16.27 19.27
CA GLY A 667 -4.33 15.01 20.00
C GLY A 667 -4.54 15.23 21.49
N GLY A 668 -5.12 14.26 22.19
CA GLY A 668 -5.32 14.28 23.63
C GLY A 668 -4.03 13.99 24.41
N GLY A 669 -3.90 14.59 25.61
CA GLY A 669 -2.77 14.36 26.51
C GLY A 669 -2.92 13.10 27.37
N TYR A 670 -1.82 12.65 27.97
CA TYR A 670 -1.77 11.49 28.86
C TYR A 670 -1.23 11.86 30.26
N GLY A 671 -1.93 11.43 31.30
CA GLY A 671 -1.57 11.69 32.69
C GLY A 671 -1.91 13.11 33.13
N ARG A 672 -2.05 13.33 34.44
CA ARG A 672 -2.32 14.68 34.97
C ARG A 672 -1.18 15.65 34.61
N PRO A 673 -1.48 16.87 34.14
CA PRO A 673 -0.49 17.93 33.99
C PRO A 673 0.23 18.19 35.32
N THR A 674 1.53 18.45 35.29
CA THR A 674 2.26 19.04 36.45
C THR A 674 2.27 20.57 36.31
N GLU A 675 2.49 21.32 37.39
CA GLU A 675 2.43 22.79 37.39
C GLU A 675 3.35 23.45 36.34
N GLU A 676 4.47 22.82 35.96
CA GLU A 676 5.36 23.26 34.87
C GLU A 676 4.71 23.25 33.46
N HIS A 677 3.59 22.54 33.26
CA HIS A 677 2.93 22.40 31.95
C HIS A 677 1.79 23.43 31.72
N LEU A 678 1.54 24.34 32.66
CA LEU A 678 0.44 25.31 32.58
C LEU A 678 0.89 26.69 32.06
N ASP A 679 2.20 26.91 31.88
CA ASP A 679 2.81 28.21 31.51
C ASP A 679 3.34 28.29 30.04
N ASP A 680 3.22 27.22 29.25
CA ASP A 680 3.54 27.15 27.80
C ASP A 680 2.28 26.95 26.94
#